data_AF-A0AAX3KLE2-F1
#
_entry.id   AF-A0AAX3KLE2-F1
#
_cell.length_a   1.000
_cell.length_b   1.000
_cell.length_c   1.000
_cell.angle_alpha   90.00
_cell.angle_beta   90.00
_cell.angle_gamma   90.00
#
_symmetry.space_group_name_H-M   'P 1'
#
loop_
_entity.id
_entity.type
_entity.pdbx_description
1 polymer ?
#
loop_
_entity_poly.entity_id
_entity_poly.type
_entity_poly.pdbx_seq_one_letter_code
_entity_poly.pdbx_strand_id
1 'polypeptide(L)'
;MTEHLLDQLQTAQPVALPAFSGAILGLQGDVLHGWAMDNTQPENRPVIEVFIDGASVALARADQYEPNAPMGDQYHGFAVQLRQRWLDEACLITARIANQSFELDGQLSLPAAPSDDSASIASQVWHTGGLRVGGWCWDPKAPDRHVEVTVREGDQVVGRAVCNEHNQALAYRATSDHGFAIDLPWELADGKVHVLEIVNDLGQPLAGSPIRLCCWPEGVEGLLQKLDPAHDAATVALLTEVAKDQTMRLPKSAGWHHYPQWFEVFQRLDTLPLPPLQGKLGVLLLSDGDSGLEQISLNSLGACNAGAHAVAIAPPSNLLPALTQLLEGDCDRILPMVAGDRLAPLALAHLSALLDDGSAWAFADCDRDGPQGERSLPWLKPVWDIDLFIGADIFTPGAIFGASIVKQALALLTTRGVNTPVNWYDFTVGIALATENSDASVTHLPRVLYHRAPHTPASPEQQQPSPQRLQAVEWLCQQLAPGATVSQVAEYPALLRAHWPLPERLPQVSLIVPTRDQFKLLHACIEGLLNDTDYPNLDIIVVDNQSSDPQTLTYLADLTKRGITVLPHPHPFNYSTINNRAASLATGELIGLVNNDIEIIEADWLKEMVAQALRTGVGAVGAKLLWPNRMVQHGGVITGINGLAAHVGNNLNEHDAGYLATNQLTHCQSAVTAACLLMRKARFEELGGLNEIDFPVAFNDVDLCLRIRCSGLHLVWTAFAKLIHAESASRGKDISAEKRARADREQHRFIGKWSIAEQTDPYYHPALSHDYLSGTYGGLALPPYNITSRS
;
A
#
# COMPACT_ATOMS: atom_id res chain seq x y z
N MET A 1 5.65 39.79 80.18
CA MET A 1 6.33 40.78 79.33
C MET A 1 6.99 39.97 78.22
N THR A 2 6.42 39.79 77.04
CA THR A 2 5.55 40.62 76.17
C THR A 2 4.80 39.62 75.27
N GLU A 3 3.48 39.44 75.38
CA GLU A 3 2.40 40.14 74.63
C GLU A 3 2.64 40.20 73.11
N HIS A 4 1.98 39.31 72.36
CA HIS A 4 0.72 39.54 71.64
C HIS A 4 0.87 40.32 70.32
N LEU A 5 1.01 39.56 69.23
CA LEU A 5 0.55 39.91 67.87
C LEU A 5 0.31 38.60 67.07
N LEU A 6 -0.37 37.66 67.72
CA LEU A 6 -1.32 36.76 67.07
C LEU A 6 -2.68 37.41 67.32
N ASP A 7 -3.17 38.15 66.33
CA ASP A 7 -4.62 38.40 66.15
C ASP A 7 -4.82 39.02 64.77
N GLN A 8 -4.88 38.17 63.75
CA GLN A 8 -5.95 38.19 62.76
C GLN A 8 -5.85 36.92 61.91
N LEU A 9 -6.65 35.92 62.29
CA LEU A 9 -7.11 34.87 61.40
C LEU A 9 -7.85 35.53 60.23
N GLN A 10 -7.19 35.65 59.06
CA GLN A 10 -7.94 35.68 57.82
C GLN A 10 -8.34 34.24 57.51
N THR A 11 -9.60 33.93 57.79
CA THR A 11 -10.30 32.79 57.22
C THR A 11 -10.30 32.95 55.70
N ALA A 12 -9.28 32.42 55.03
CA ALA A 12 -9.40 32.07 53.63
C ALA A 12 -10.27 30.82 53.58
N GLN A 13 -11.53 31.00 53.20
CA GLN A 13 -12.33 29.88 52.70
C GLN A 13 -11.48 29.15 51.65
N PRO A 14 -11.42 27.80 51.63
CA PRO A 14 -10.87 27.11 50.49
C PRO A 14 -11.73 27.51 49.30
N VAL A 15 -11.17 28.31 48.39
CA VAL A 15 -11.78 28.53 47.08
C VAL A 15 -11.83 27.15 46.46
N ALA A 16 -13.01 26.55 46.41
CA ALA A 16 -13.22 25.34 45.65
C ALA A 16 -12.83 25.68 44.21
N LEU A 17 -11.72 25.13 43.72
CA LEU A 17 -11.38 25.23 42.32
C LEU A 17 -12.56 24.62 41.53
N PRO A 18 -13.08 25.29 40.49
CA PRO A 18 -14.12 24.71 39.65
C PRO A 18 -13.64 23.35 39.15
N ALA A 19 -14.55 22.39 38.96
CA ALA A 19 -14.20 21.03 38.52
C ALA A 19 -13.43 21.03 37.18
N PHE A 20 -13.65 22.07 36.36
CA PHE A 20 -12.98 22.27 35.10
C PHE A 20 -12.41 23.69 35.02
N SER A 21 -11.37 23.85 34.21
CA SER A 21 -10.86 25.15 33.78
C SER A 21 -10.51 25.08 32.29
N GLY A 22 -10.52 26.21 31.60
CA GLY A 22 -10.17 26.26 30.19
C GLY A 22 -10.58 27.57 29.53
N ALA A 23 -9.91 27.92 28.44
CA ALA A 23 -10.18 29.14 27.70
C ALA A 23 -9.99 28.95 26.20
N ILE A 24 -10.73 29.70 25.39
CA ILE A 24 -10.40 29.93 23.99
C ILE A 24 -9.29 30.97 23.95
N LEU A 25 -8.17 30.61 23.32
CA LEU A 25 -7.00 31.49 23.19
C LEU A 25 -7.07 32.33 21.92
N GLY A 26 -7.64 31.78 20.83
CA GLY A 26 -7.82 32.53 19.59
C GLY A 26 -8.15 31.66 18.38
N LEU A 27 -8.37 32.32 17.24
CA LEU A 27 -8.58 31.71 15.93
C LEU A 27 -7.45 32.16 14.99
N GLN A 28 -6.63 31.23 14.52
CA GLN A 28 -5.53 31.48 13.58
C GLN A 28 -5.91 30.89 12.21
N GLY A 29 -6.22 31.77 11.25
CA GLY A 29 -6.78 31.34 9.97
C GLY A 29 -8.10 30.62 10.18
N ASP A 30 -8.15 29.33 9.86
CA ASP A 30 -9.32 28.47 10.07
C ASP A 30 -9.16 27.54 11.30
N VAL A 31 -8.10 27.68 12.09
CA VAL A 31 -7.83 26.82 13.27
C VAL A 31 -8.11 27.56 14.57
N LEU A 32 -9.05 27.05 15.36
CA LEU A 32 -9.35 27.54 16.69
C LEU A 32 -8.46 26.84 17.72
N HIS A 33 -7.84 27.62 18.60
CA HIS A 33 -6.95 27.14 19.65
C HIS A 33 -7.46 27.55 21.03
N GLY A 34 -7.26 26.66 22.00
CA GLY A 34 -7.56 26.92 23.38
C GLY A 34 -6.95 25.87 24.28
N TRP A 35 -7.33 25.88 25.56
CA TRP A 35 -6.97 24.83 26.50
C TRP A 35 -8.13 24.51 27.41
N ALA A 36 -8.15 23.29 27.96
CA ALA A 36 -9.13 22.85 28.93
C ALA A 36 -8.63 21.66 29.75
N MET A 37 -9.03 21.62 31.01
CA MET A 37 -8.55 20.66 31.99
C MET A 37 -9.64 20.29 32.98
N ASP A 38 -9.64 19.04 33.40
CA ASP A 38 -10.35 18.56 34.59
C ASP A 38 -9.45 18.76 35.82
N ASN A 39 -9.80 19.73 36.66
CA ASN A 39 -9.00 20.08 37.84
C ASN A 39 -9.08 18.99 38.93
N THR A 40 -10.03 18.05 38.82
CA THR A 40 -10.19 16.92 39.75
C THR A 40 -9.43 15.68 39.29
N GLN A 41 -9.19 15.55 37.98
CA GLN A 41 -8.40 14.48 37.37
C GLN A 41 -7.46 15.06 36.28
N PRO A 42 -6.33 15.68 36.67
CA PRO A 42 -5.41 16.33 35.73
C PRO A 42 -4.79 15.38 34.69
N GLU A 43 -4.84 14.07 34.91
CA GLU A 43 -4.40 13.06 33.94
C GLU A 43 -5.43 12.83 32.81
N ASN A 44 -6.68 13.27 32.97
CA ASN A 44 -7.71 13.13 31.95
C ASN A 44 -7.66 14.28 30.93
N ARG A 45 -7.93 13.94 29.67
CA ARG A 45 -7.99 14.90 28.56
C ARG A 45 -9.44 15.14 28.18
N PRO A 46 -10.06 16.24 28.66
CA PRO A 46 -11.45 16.52 28.35
C PRO A 46 -11.62 16.71 26.83
N VAL A 47 -12.78 16.32 26.32
CA VAL A 47 -13.17 16.61 24.94
C VAL A 47 -13.90 17.94 24.93
N ILE A 48 -13.54 18.80 24.00
CA ILE A 48 -14.06 20.15 23.81
C ILE A 48 -14.98 20.15 22.62
N GLU A 49 -16.19 20.65 22.82
CA GLU A 49 -17.20 20.85 21.80
C GLU A 49 -17.24 22.32 21.42
N VAL A 50 -17.04 22.60 20.14
CA VAL A 50 -16.96 23.95 19.59
C VAL A 50 -18.24 24.27 18.85
N PHE A 51 -18.75 25.47 19.11
CA PHE A 51 -19.98 26.00 18.57
C PHE A 51 -19.72 27.21 17.71
N ILE A 52 -20.42 27.29 16.59
CA ILE A 52 -20.55 28.49 15.77
C ILE A 52 -22.02 28.89 15.78
N ASP A 53 -22.33 30.11 16.24
CA ASP A 53 -23.69 30.64 16.36
C ASP A 53 -24.67 29.68 17.07
N GLY A 54 -24.16 28.95 18.07
CA GLY A 54 -24.92 27.98 18.85
C GLY A 54 -25.08 26.58 18.22
N ALA A 55 -24.55 26.35 17.02
CA ALA A 55 -24.49 25.03 16.39
C ALA A 55 -23.15 24.33 16.67
N SER A 56 -23.19 23.09 17.15
CA SER A 56 -21.99 22.28 17.36
C SER A 56 -21.36 21.91 16.01
N VAL A 57 -20.11 22.31 15.79
CA VAL A 57 -19.42 22.17 14.51
C VAL A 57 -18.18 21.28 14.58
N ALA A 58 -17.59 21.12 15.76
CA ALA A 58 -16.38 20.32 15.92
C ALA A 58 -16.19 19.80 17.36
N LEU A 59 -15.44 18.71 17.48
CA LEU A 59 -14.96 18.16 18.74
C LEU A 59 -13.44 18.06 18.69
N ALA A 60 -12.75 18.45 19.76
CA ALA A 60 -11.30 18.33 19.89
C ALA A 60 -10.94 17.81 21.28
N ARG A 61 -9.91 16.98 21.39
CA ARG A 61 -9.41 16.55 22.70
C ARG A 61 -8.39 17.57 23.19
N ALA A 62 -8.43 17.90 24.48
CA ALA A 62 -7.47 18.79 25.11
C ALA A 62 -6.18 18.04 25.45
N ASP A 63 -5.47 17.51 24.45
CA ASP A 63 -4.28 16.68 24.57
C ASP A 63 -3.02 17.27 23.91
N GLN A 64 -3.08 18.53 23.47
CA GLN A 64 -1.93 19.26 22.98
C GLN A 64 -1.18 19.95 24.12
N TYR A 65 0.10 20.26 23.89
CA TYR A 65 0.90 20.97 24.87
C TYR A 65 0.47 22.45 24.97
N GLU A 66 0.12 22.91 26.16
CA GLU A 66 -0.16 24.31 26.51
C GLU A 66 0.74 24.73 27.68
N PRO A 67 1.78 25.54 27.44
CA PRO A 67 2.76 25.89 28.47
C PRO A 67 2.18 26.72 29.62
N ASN A 68 1.04 27.38 29.41
CA ASN A 68 0.38 28.20 30.43
C ASN A 68 -0.72 27.45 31.20
N ALA A 69 -0.86 26.13 30.99
CA ALA A 69 -1.80 25.32 31.75
C ALA A 69 -1.49 25.43 33.26
N PRO A 70 -2.48 25.76 34.11
CA PRO A 70 -2.22 26.15 35.49
C PRO A 70 -1.73 25.00 36.40
N MET A 71 -1.93 23.75 35.99
CA MET A 71 -1.41 22.55 36.67
C MET A 71 -1.40 21.34 35.70
N GLY A 72 -0.86 20.19 36.14
CA GLY A 72 -0.79 18.97 35.32
C GLY A 72 0.53 18.84 34.54
N ASP A 73 0.55 17.96 33.54
CA ASP A 73 1.72 17.68 32.68
C ASP A 73 1.81 18.61 31.46
N GLN A 74 1.01 19.68 31.46
CA GLN A 74 0.93 20.71 30.42
C GLN A 74 0.34 20.22 29.09
N TYR A 75 -0.19 19.00 29.00
CA TYR A 75 -0.91 18.52 27.80
C TYR A 75 -2.42 18.76 27.93
N HIS A 76 -2.82 20.03 27.98
CA HIS A 76 -4.21 20.48 28.16
C HIS A 76 -4.71 21.42 27.05
N GLY A 77 -3.91 21.66 26.01
CA GLY A 77 -4.28 22.45 24.84
C GLY A 77 -5.14 21.67 23.86
N PHE A 78 -5.89 22.38 23.01
CA PHE A 78 -6.56 21.81 21.85
C PHE A 78 -6.41 22.75 20.66
N ALA A 79 -6.40 22.16 19.46
CA ALA A 79 -6.54 22.87 18.20
C ALA A 79 -7.63 22.19 17.38
N VAL A 80 -8.47 22.98 16.72
CA VAL A 80 -9.52 22.45 15.85
C VAL A 80 -9.67 23.27 14.59
N GLN A 81 -9.54 22.61 13.45
CA GLN A 81 -9.76 23.25 12.17
C GLN A 81 -11.26 23.36 11.89
N LEU A 82 -11.73 24.58 11.71
CA LEU A 82 -13.08 24.96 11.33
C LEU A 82 -13.13 25.13 9.81
N ARG A 83 -14.24 24.77 9.17
CA ARG A 83 -14.33 24.94 7.70
C ARG A 83 -14.45 26.42 7.36
N GLN A 84 -13.71 26.88 6.36
CA GLN A 84 -13.73 28.28 5.90
C GLN A 84 -15.16 28.82 5.67
N ARG A 85 -16.02 28.03 5.00
CA ARG A 85 -17.44 28.40 4.77
C ARG A 85 -18.24 28.71 6.04
N TRP A 86 -17.86 28.15 7.19
CA TRP A 86 -18.52 28.44 8.46
C TRP A 86 -18.03 29.76 9.04
N LEU A 87 -16.77 30.12 8.80
CA LEU A 87 -16.16 31.37 9.27
C LEU A 87 -16.62 32.57 8.44
N ASP A 88 -16.95 32.37 7.17
CA ASP A 88 -17.40 33.42 6.25
C ASP A 88 -18.79 34.00 6.63
N GLU A 89 -19.63 33.20 7.30
CA GLU A 89 -21.02 33.55 7.68
C GLU A 89 -21.24 33.69 9.20
N ALA A 90 -20.24 33.33 10.01
CA ALA A 90 -20.38 33.24 11.47
C ALA A 90 -20.37 34.60 12.18
N CYS A 91 -21.12 34.70 13.28
CA CYS A 91 -21.10 35.87 14.17
C CYS A 91 -20.36 35.59 15.49
N LEU A 92 -20.37 34.35 15.98
CA LEU A 92 -19.84 33.99 17.30
C LEU A 92 -19.29 32.55 17.35
N ILE A 93 -18.09 32.39 17.93
CA ILE A 93 -17.53 31.08 18.31
C ILE A 93 -17.47 30.95 19.83
N THR A 94 -17.99 29.84 20.35
CA THR A 94 -17.87 29.43 21.76
C THR A 94 -17.41 27.97 21.85
N ALA A 95 -16.96 27.55 23.03
CA ALA A 95 -16.52 26.17 23.26
C ALA A 95 -16.90 25.73 24.67
N ARG A 96 -17.17 24.44 24.87
CA ARG A 96 -17.47 23.85 26.18
C ARG A 96 -16.84 22.47 26.31
N ILE A 97 -16.73 21.96 27.53
CA ILE A 97 -16.38 20.55 27.71
C ILE A 97 -17.58 19.68 27.34
N ALA A 98 -17.40 18.77 26.39
CA ALA A 98 -18.43 17.90 25.87
C ALA A 98 -19.10 17.10 26.99
N ASN A 99 -20.44 17.02 26.95
CA ASN A 99 -21.27 16.39 27.98
C ASN A 99 -21.18 17.01 29.39
N GLN A 100 -20.60 18.21 29.51
CA GLN A 100 -20.58 19.00 30.74
C GLN A 100 -21.25 20.35 30.51
N SER A 101 -21.69 21.02 31.58
CA SER A 101 -22.25 22.37 31.52
C SER A 101 -21.18 23.47 31.58
N PHE A 102 -19.90 23.10 31.58
CA PHE A 102 -18.78 24.05 31.69
C PHE A 102 -18.40 24.60 30.32
N GLU A 103 -18.65 25.90 30.12
CA GLU A 103 -18.16 26.64 28.96
C GLU A 103 -16.72 27.12 29.22
N LEU A 104 -15.89 27.06 28.18
CA LEU A 104 -14.54 27.61 28.24
C LEU A 104 -14.62 29.12 28.31
N ASP A 105 -13.70 29.72 29.06
CA ASP A 105 -13.61 31.17 29.16
C ASP A 105 -13.23 31.77 27.80
N GLY A 106 -13.94 32.84 27.41
CA GLY A 106 -13.73 33.52 26.15
C GLY A 106 -14.74 33.15 25.06
N GLN A 107 -15.00 34.11 24.19
CA GLN A 107 -15.83 33.96 23.00
C GLN A 107 -15.22 34.80 21.89
N LEU A 108 -15.29 34.33 20.65
CA LEU A 108 -14.76 35.07 19.50
C LEU A 108 -15.91 35.61 18.66
N SER A 109 -16.10 36.93 18.68
CA SER A 109 -17.00 37.61 17.74
C SER A 109 -16.33 37.73 16.38
N LEU A 110 -17.03 37.33 15.32
CA LEU A 110 -16.55 37.44 13.95
C LEU A 110 -17.20 38.64 13.22
N PRO A 111 -16.48 39.29 12.28
CA PRO A 111 -15.13 38.96 11.84
C PRO A 111 -14.09 39.38 12.89
N ALA A 112 -13.24 38.43 13.31
CA ALA A 112 -12.16 38.73 14.25
C ALA A 112 -11.08 39.50 13.48
N ALA A 113 -10.57 40.58 14.08
CA ALA A 113 -9.37 41.21 13.57
C ALA A 113 -8.22 40.17 13.61
N PRO A 114 -7.45 39.98 12.52
CA PRO A 114 -6.33 39.04 12.54
C PRO A 114 -5.40 39.41 13.69
N SER A 115 -5.07 38.44 14.56
CA SER A 115 -4.11 38.70 15.63
C SER A 115 -2.74 38.98 15.01
N ASP A 116 -2.10 40.07 15.44
CA ASP A 116 -0.74 40.41 15.03
C ASP A 116 0.32 39.44 15.60
N ASP A 117 -0.07 38.52 16.51
CA ASP A 117 0.78 37.41 16.92
C ASP A 117 0.86 36.38 15.79
N SER A 118 2.08 36.24 15.28
CA SER A 118 2.49 35.56 14.06
C SER A 118 1.82 34.19 13.86
N ALA A 119 1.18 34.02 12.70
CA ALA A 119 0.83 32.73 12.11
C ALA A 119 1.92 31.68 12.39
N SER A 120 1.60 30.71 13.25
CA SER A 120 2.48 29.58 13.51
C SER A 120 2.43 28.63 12.31
N ILE A 121 3.58 28.07 11.95
CA ILE A 121 3.67 27.07 10.87
C ILE A 121 2.83 25.86 11.27
N ALA A 122 1.87 25.47 10.44
CA ALA A 122 1.02 24.32 10.70
C ALA A 122 1.86 23.06 10.55
N SER A 123 1.85 22.16 11.54
CA SER A 123 2.71 20.98 11.50
C SER A 123 2.12 19.81 12.25
N GLN A 124 2.62 18.62 11.95
CA GLN A 124 2.43 17.41 12.75
C GLN A 124 3.66 16.52 12.58
N VAL A 125 4.15 15.97 13.68
CA VAL A 125 5.15 14.92 13.74
C VAL A 125 4.48 13.63 14.19
N TRP A 126 4.88 12.53 13.59
CA TRP A 126 4.56 11.20 14.05
C TRP A 126 5.82 10.33 14.05
N HIS A 127 5.87 9.46 15.04
CA HIS A 127 6.91 8.47 15.21
C HIS A 127 6.26 7.18 15.70
N THR A 128 6.45 6.09 14.95
CA THR A 128 5.90 4.76 15.24
C THR A 128 6.94 3.82 15.85
N GLY A 129 8.08 4.35 16.29
CA GLY A 129 9.22 3.57 16.76
C GLY A 129 10.36 3.45 15.75
N GLY A 130 11.54 3.10 16.24
CA GLY A 130 12.75 2.97 15.43
C GLY A 130 13.35 4.28 14.93
N LEU A 131 14.22 4.17 13.92
CA LEU A 131 15.10 5.26 13.49
C LEU A 131 14.54 6.10 12.34
N ARG A 132 13.22 6.23 12.20
CA ARG A 132 12.63 7.13 11.19
C ARG A 132 11.50 7.94 11.78
N VAL A 133 11.55 9.25 11.58
CA VAL A 133 10.55 10.22 12.04
C VAL A 133 9.86 10.79 10.80
N GLY A 134 8.54 10.82 10.81
CA GLY A 134 7.75 11.40 9.72
C GLY A 134 6.90 12.55 10.21
N GLY A 135 6.42 13.35 9.27
CA GLY A 135 5.49 14.42 9.58
C GLY A 135 5.19 15.29 8.39
N TRP A 136 4.61 16.45 8.67
CA TRP A 136 4.47 17.55 7.72
C TRP A 136 4.60 18.88 8.43
N CYS A 137 5.00 19.90 7.67
CA CYS A 137 5.18 21.27 8.14
C CYS A 137 4.91 22.23 6.98
N TRP A 138 3.87 23.05 7.11
CA TRP A 138 3.37 23.93 6.06
C TRP A 138 3.28 25.37 6.56
N ASP A 139 3.89 26.30 5.82
CA ASP A 139 3.88 27.73 6.13
C ASP A 139 2.68 28.42 5.43
N PRO A 140 1.67 28.89 6.20
CA PRO A 140 0.50 29.55 5.61
C PRO A 140 0.82 30.86 4.90
N LYS A 141 1.93 31.53 5.25
CA LYS A 141 2.36 32.79 4.63
C LYS A 141 3.15 32.57 3.35
N ALA A 142 3.68 31.37 3.15
CA ALA A 142 4.44 30.98 1.99
C ALA A 142 4.04 29.54 1.59
N PRO A 143 2.83 29.35 1.00
CA PRO A 143 2.25 28.02 0.77
C PRO A 143 3.02 27.14 -0.22
N ASP A 144 3.96 27.73 -0.98
CA ASP A 144 4.86 27.04 -1.90
C ASP A 144 6.28 26.86 -1.32
N ARG A 145 6.52 27.30 -0.06
CA ARG A 145 7.81 27.17 0.62
C ARG A 145 7.88 25.85 1.37
N HIS A 146 8.87 25.03 1.04
CA HIS A 146 9.20 23.84 1.81
C HIS A 146 9.97 24.21 3.09
N VAL A 147 9.42 23.87 4.25
CA VAL A 147 10.00 24.17 5.56
C VAL A 147 11.12 23.18 5.90
N GLU A 148 12.28 23.66 6.34
CA GLU A 148 13.32 22.77 6.87
C GLU A 148 12.99 22.37 8.31
N VAL A 149 13.13 21.09 8.62
CA VAL A 149 12.85 20.49 9.91
C VAL A 149 14.14 19.89 10.45
N THR A 150 14.45 20.18 11.72
CA THR A 150 15.63 19.69 12.41
C THR A 150 15.21 18.84 13.61
N VAL A 151 15.78 17.65 13.73
CA VAL A 151 15.68 16.80 14.93
C VAL A 151 16.90 17.03 15.80
N ARG A 152 16.71 17.22 17.10
CA ARG A 152 17.75 17.50 18.10
C ARG A 152 17.61 16.60 19.31
N GLU A 153 18.73 16.15 19.86
CA GLU A 153 18.79 15.57 21.21
C GLU A 153 19.56 16.56 22.10
N GLY A 154 18.83 17.32 22.93
CA GLY A 154 19.41 18.49 23.60
C GLY A 154 19.99 19.47 22.59
N ASP A 155 21.28 19.81 22.74
CA ASP A 155 21.98 20.74 21.84
C ASP A 155 22.50 20.07 20.55
N GLN A 156 22.44 18.74 20.45
CA GLN A 156 22.98 18.00 19.31
C GLN A 156 21.93 17.85 18.21
N VAL A 157 22.24 18.28 16.99
CA VAL A 157 21.43 17.99 15.81
C VAL A 157 21.65 16.53 15.39
N VAL A 158 20.58 15.74 15.37
CA VAL A 158 20.62 14.31 14.99
C VAL A 158 20.13 14.06 13.56
N GLY A 159 19.32 14.96 12.98
CA GLY A 159 18.83 14.82 11.62
C GLY A 159 18.18 16.10 11.10
N ARG A 160 18.07 16.20 9.77
CA ARG A 160 17.36 17.30 9.08
C ARG A 160 16.65 16.77 7.85
N ALA A 161 15.49 17.32 7.54
CA ALA A 161 14.83 17.14 6.26
C ALA A 161 14.16 18.44 5.82
N VAL A 162 13.89 18.52 4.53
CA VAL A 162 13.05 19.56 3.96
C VAL A 162 11.66 18.98 3.78
N CYS A 163 10.62 19.76 4.10
CA CYS A 163 9.24 19.36 3.92
C CYS A 163 8.85 19.49 2.44
N ASN A 164 9.28 18.55 1.62
CA ASN A 164 9.04 18.51 0.17
C ASN A 164 8.44 17.17 -0.30
N GLU A 165 8.02 16.31 0.63
CA GLU A 165 7.38 15.03 0.32
C GLU A 165 5.86 15.19 0.29
N HIS A 166 5.18 14.42 -0.56
CA HIS A 166 3.72 14.40 -0.52
C HIS A 166 3.20 13.82 0.80
N ASN A 167 2.19 14.44 1.38
CA ASN A 167 1.53 13.95 2.59
C ASN A 167 0.01 13.89 2.41
N GLN A 168 -0.57 12.70 2.59
CA GLN A 168 -2.02 12.47 2.45
C GLN A 168 -2.85 13.38 3.38
N ALA A 169 -2.32 13.73 4.56
CA ALA A 169 -2.99 14.65 5.48
C ALA A 169 -3.18 16.06 4.88
N LEU A 170 -2.53 16.37 3.75
CA LEU A 170 -2.60 17.64 3.03
C LEU A 170 -3.29 17.51 1.67
N ALA A 171 -3.85 16.34 1.32
CA ALA A 171 -4.41 16.07 -0.01
C ALA A 171 -5.58 16.99 -0.42
N TYR A 172 -6.21 17.68 0.54
CA TYR A 172 -7.29 18.66 0.31
C TYR A 172 -6.77 20.10 0.07
N ARG A 173 -5.46 20.34 0.21
CA ARG A 173 -4.84 21.66 0.01
C ARG A 173 -4.40 21.83 -1.44
N ALA A 174 -4.11 23.08 -1.81
CA ALA A 174 -3.59 23.42 -3.15
C ALA A 174 -2.26 22.73 -3.43
N THR A 175 -1.42 22.58 -2.40
CA THR A 175 -0.15 21.87 -2.41
C THR A 175 -0.13 20.87 -1.26
N SER A 176 0.42 19.68 -1.51
CA SER A 176 0.45 18.57 -0.54
C SER A 176 1.86 18.02 -0.32
N ASP A 177 2.85 18.63 -0.95
CA ASP A 177 4.28 18.37 -0.92
C ASP A 177 4.97 19.04 0.29
N HIS A 178 4.34 18.99 1.47
CA HIS A 178 4.88 19.57 2.71
C HIS A 178 5.11 18.52 3.80
N GLY A 179 5.16 17.25 3.42
CA GLY A 179 5.60 16.14 4.24
C GLY A 179 7.11 16.08 4.35
N PHE A 180 7.60 15.46 5.41
CA PHE A 180 9.01 15.11 5.58
C PHE A 180 9.15 13.72 6.18
N ALA A 181 10.28 13.08 5.87
CA ALA A 181 10.76 11.92 6.58
C ALA A 181 12.25 12.10 6.91
N ILE A 182 12.63 11.83 8.16
CA ILE A 182 13.99 11.95 8.67
C ILE A 182 14.43 10.59 9.19
N ASP A 183 15.45 10.03 8.56
CA ASP A 183 16.16 8.86 9.10
C ASP A 183 17.14 9.32 10.19
N LEU A 184 17.01 8.72 11.36
CA LEU A 184 17.81 8.97 12.54
C LEU A 184 19.09 8.10 12.51
N PRO A 185 20.19 8.56 13.13
CA PRO A 185 21.44 7.81 13.16
C PRO A 185 21.29 6.43 13.81
N TRP A 186 21.98 5.43 13.26
CA TRP A 186 21.96 4.05 13.75
C TRP A 186 22.38 3.93 15.22
N GLU A 187 23.25 4.84 15.66
CA GLU A 187 23.80 4.91 17.00
C GLU A 187 22.74 5.16 18.08
N LEU A 188 21.56 5.66 17.69
CA LEU A 188 20.43 5.84 18.61
C LEU A 188 19.65 4.51 18.85
N ALA A 189 19.97 3.44 18.12
CA ALA A 189 19.47 2.09 18.38
C ALA A 189 20.39 1.34 19.37
N ASP A 190 20.66 1.94 20.53
CA ASP A 190 21.54 1.39 21.56
C ASP A 190 20.79 0.80 22.78
N GLY A 191 19.46 0.75 22.71
CA GLY A 191 18.59 0.29 23.78
C GLY A 191 18.33 1.29 24.90
N LYS A 192 18.81 2.54 24.80
CA LYS A 192 18.54 3.62 25.77
C LYS A 192 17.38 4.50 25.32
N VAL A 193 16.78 5.22 26.28
CA VAL A 193 15.74 6.21 26.00
C VAL A 193 16.39 7.52 25.57
N HIS A 194 16.14 7.93 24.34
CA HIS A 194 16.49 9.21 23.73
C HIS A 194 15.25 10.10 23.66
N VAL A 195 15.42 11.41 23.89
CA VAL A 195 14.34 12.40 23.78
C VAL A 195 14.72 13.39 22.68
N LEU A 196 13.94 13.39 21.61
CA LEU A 196 14.27 14.12 20.40
C LEU A 196 13.27 15.25 20.17
N GLU A 197 13.77 16.48 20.11
CA GLU A 197 13.01 17.67 19.74
C GLU A 197 13.06 17.87 18.22
N ILE A 198 11.89 17.94 17.61
CA ILE A 198 11.72 18.27 16.20
C ILE A 198 11.24 19.71 16.09
N VAL A 199 12.03 20.55 15.42
CA VAL A 199 11.78 21.98 15.27
C VAL A 199 11.84 22.41 13.80
N ASN A 200 11.12 23.46 13.44
CA ASN A 200 11.18 24.06 12.11
C ASN A 200 12.43 24.96 11.96
N ASP A 201 12.60 25.56 10.81
CA ASP A 201 13.70 26.46 10.47
C ASP A 201 13.70 27.77 11.28
N LEU A 202 12.59 28.08 11.96
CA LEU A 202 12.47 29.18 12.93
C LEU A 202 12.79 28.74 14.37
N GLY A 203 13.14 27.47 14.57
CA GLY A 203 13.42 26.90 15.89
C GLY A 203 12.17 26.63 16.73
N GLN A 204 10.98 26.67 16.14
CA GLN A 204 9.72 26.41 16.82
C GLN A 204 9.44 24.89 16.80
N PRO A 205 9.02 24.28 17.92
CA PRO A 205 8.68 22.86 17.95
C PRO A 205 7.46 22.57 17.07
N LEU A 206 7.53 21.48 16.31
CA LEU A 206 6.39 20.99 15.54
C LEU A 206 5.39 20.29 16.47
N ALA A 207 4.10 20.27 16.10
CA ALA A 207 3.10 19.56 16.89
C ALA A 207 3.42 18.06 16.94
N GLY A 208 3.46 17.46 18.13
CA GLY A 208 3.93 16.06 18.32
C GLY A 208 5.41 15.91 18.66
N SER A 209 6.16 17.02 18.74
CA SER A 209 7.49 17.11 19.35
C SER A 209 7.39 17.46 20.85
N PRO A 210 8.29 16.98 21.73
CA PRO A 210 9.37 16.02 21.46
C PRO A 210 8.86 14.57 21.35
N ILE A 211 9.60 13.74 20.62
CA ILE A 211 9.38 12.29 20.57
C ILE A 211 10.35 11.55 21.51
N ARG A 212 10.02 10.31 21.87
CA ARG A 212 10.88 9.44 22.67
C ARG A 212 11.24 8.17 21.90
N LEU A 213 12.52 7.85 21.84
CA LEU A 213 13.08 6.72 21.10
C LEU A 213 13.79 5.76 22.05
N CYS A 214 13.58 4.45 21.91
CA CYS A 214 14.34 3.40 22.60
C CYS A 214 14.27 2.11 21.76
N CYS A 215 15.34 1.76 21.04
CA CYS A 215 15.35 0.60 20.14
C CYS A 215 16.69 -0.14 20.13
N TRP A 216 16.67 -1.42 19.69
CA TRP A 216 17.84 -2.28 19.46
C TRP A 216 17.91 -2.69 17.98
N PRO A 217 19.11 -2.98 17.43
CA PRO A 217 19.31 -3.35 16.02
C PRO A 217 18.55 -4.61 15.57
N GLU A 218 18.50 -5.65 16.42
CA GLU A 218 17.93 -6.96 16.08
C GLU A 218 16.45 -7.11 16.47
N GLY A 219 15.87 -6.07 17.09
CA GLY A 219 14.53 -6.11 17.67
C GLY A 219 14.37 -7.15 18.79
N VAL A 220 13.17 -7.28 19.33
CA VAL A 220 12.86 -8.31 20.36
C VAL A 220 12.79 -9.71 19.75
N GLU A 221 12.48 -9.82 18.47
CA GLU A 221 12.42 -11.10 17.75
C GLU A 221 13.80 -11.77 17.64
N GLY A 222 14.86 -10.99 17.40
CA GLY A 222 16.24 -11.48 17.44
C GLY A 222 16.72 -11.86 18.85
N LEU A 223 16.09 -11.35 19.91
CA LEU A 223 16.32 -11.77 21.30
C LEU A 223 15.55 -13.07 21.62
N LEU A 224 14.31 -13.21 21.15
CA LEU A 224 13.49 -14.41 21.30
C LEU A 224 14.11 -15.62 20.59
N GLN A 225 14.72 -15.43 19.43
CA GLN A 225 15.43 -16.48 18.68
C GLN A 225 16.68 -17.03 19.41
N LYS A 226 17.18 -16.33 20.44
CA LYS A 226 18.36 -16.74 21.24
C LYS A 226 18.00 -17.49 22.53
N LEU A 227 16.71 -17.60 22.87
CA LEU A 227 16.22 -18.25 24.10
C LEU A 227 15.78 -19.71 23.83
N ASP A 228 16.02 -20.60 24.79
CA ASP A 228 15.58 -22.00 24.71
C ASP A 228 14.13 -22.11 25.26
N PRO A 229 13.12 -22.43 24.42
CA PRO A 229 11.72 -22.53 24.84
C PRO A 229 11.49 -23.56 25.94
N ALA A 230 12.37 -24.56 26.09
CA ALA A 230 12.24 -25.62 27.08
C ALA A 230 12.64 -25.16 28.50
N HIS A 231 13.49 -24.14 28.63
CA HIS A 231 14.02 -23.67 29.92
C HIS A 231 13.45 -22.33 30.37
N ASP A 232 12.92 -21.52 29.44
CA ASP A 232 12.53 -20.12 29.71
C ASP A 232 11.05 -19.82 29.45
N ALA A 233 10.16 -20.82 29.49
CA ALA A 233 8.76 -20.69 29.09
C ALA A 233 7.99 -19.48 29.67
N ALA A 234 8.21 -19.13 30.94
CA ALA A 234 7.59 -17.96 31.58
C ALA A 234 8.20 -16.64 31.09
N THR A 235 9.51 -16.61 30.84
CA THR A 235 10.25 -15.48 30.26
C THR A 235 9.89 -15.29 28.79
N VAL A 236 9.73 -16.37 28.02
CA VAL A 236 9.28 -16.35 26.63
C VAL A 236 7.82 -15.86 26.56
N ALA A 237 6.94 -16.29 27.45
CA ALA A 237 5.57 -15.78 27.51
C ALA A 237 5.53 -14.29 27.86
N LEU A 238 6.30 -13.85 28.86
CA LEU A 238 6.41 -12.45 29.25
C LEU A 238 7.04 -11.60 28.15
N LEU A 239 8.14 -12.06 27.54
CA LEU A 239 8.80 -11.38 26.42
C LEU A 239 7.97 -11.40 25.16
N THR A 240 7.08 -12.37 24.96
CA THR A 240 6.11 -12.40 23.87
C THR A 240 5.00 -11.37 24.10
N GLU A 241 4.50 -11.22 25.33
CA GLU A 241 3.54 -10.15 25.67
C GLU A 241 4.18 -8.76 25.65
N VAL A 242 5.43 -8.63 26.13
CA VAL A 242 6.24 -7.41 26.00
C VAL A 242 6.61 -7.15 24.54
N ALA A 243 6.89 -8.19 23.73
CA ALA A 243 7.13 -8.05 22.30
C ALA A 243 5.88 -7.55 21.60
N LYS A 244 4.69 -8.07 21.91
CA LYS A 244 3.41 -7.56 21.39
C LYS A 244 3.22 -6.07 21.72
N ASP A 245 3.56 -5.66 22.95
CA ASP A 245 3.48 -4.27 23.39
C ASP A 245 4.63 -3.38 22.83
N GLN A 246 5.80 -3.97 22.51
CA GLN A 246 6.98 -3.30 21.92
C GLN A 246 7.05 -3.36 20.39
N THR A 247 6.26 -4.19 19.69
CA THR A 247 6.10 -4.15 18.23
C THR A 247 5.53 -2.81 17.77
N MET A 248 4.95 -2.04 18.69
CA MET A 248 4.54 -0.64 18.49
C MET A 248 5.68 0.38 18.68
N ARG A 249 6.89 -0.06 19.06
CA ARG A 249 8.04 0.81 19.43
C ARG A 249 9.33 0.48 18.68
N LEU A 250 9.42 -0.67 18.01
CA LEU A 250 10.53 -1.04 17.13
C LEU A 250 10.25 -0.64 15.67
N PRO A 251 11.28 -0.29 14.87
CA PRO A 251 11.08 -0.01 13.45
C PRO A 251 10.57 -1.27 12.76
N LYS A 252 9.35 -1.23 12.24
CA LYS A 252 8.81 -2.30 11.38
C LYS A 252 9.40 -2.26 9.98
N SER A 253 10.12 -1.19 9.65
CA SER A 253 10.68 -0.95 8.34
C SER A 253 11.98 -0.16 8.37
N ALA A 254 12.78 -0.31 7.33
CA ALA A 254 13.97 0.47 7.04
C ALA A 254 13.84 1.11 5.66
N GLY A 255 14.33 2.34 5.49
CA GLY A 255 14.38 2.99 4.18
C GLY A 255 15.28 2.24 3.19
N TRP A 256 15.03 2.41 1.89
CA TRP A 256 15.78 1.72 0.82
C TRP A 256 17.30 1.95 0.85
N HIS A 257 17.77 3.08 1.38
CA HIS A 257 19.20 3.39 1.49
C HIS A 257 19.94 2.48 2.51
N HIS A 258 19.21 1.81 3.40
CA HIS A 258 19.75 0.80 4.32
C HIS A 258 19.82 -0.62 3.71
N TYR A 259 19.46 -0.77 2.43
CA TYR A 259 19.46 -2.08 1.77
C TYR A 259 20.78 -2.86 1.90
N PRO A 260 22.00 -2.27 1.75
CA PRO A 260 23.24 -3.01 1.95
C PRO A 260 23.35 -3.65 3.33
N GLN A 261 23.04 -2.90 4.40
CA GLN A 261 23.10 -3.38 5.78
C GLN A 261 22.01 -4.43 6.03
N TRP A 262 20.81 -4.18 5.53
CA TRP A 262 19.69 -5.12 5.64
C TRP A 262 19.99 -6.46 4.94
N PHE A 263 20.61 -6.42 3.76
CA PHE A 263 21.00 -7.62 3.01
C PHE A 263 21.98 -8.49 3.81
N GLU A 264 23.02 -7.87 4.40
CA GLU A 264 24.02 -8.58 5.20
C GLU A 264 23.41 -9.28 6.42
N VAL A 265 22.31 -8.75 6.98
CA VAL A 265 21.65 -9.36 8.14
C VAL A 265 20.70 -10.49 7.73
N PHE A 266 19.89 -10.30 6.68
CA PHE A 266 18.73 -11.17 6.42
C PHE A 266 18.83 -12.05 5.17
N GLN A 267 19.77 -11.77 4.25
CA GLN A 267 19.80 -12.42 2.92
C GLN A 267 21.00 -13.35 2.70
N ARG A 268 21.94 -13.39 3.65
CA ARG A 268 23.17 -14.17 3.53
C ARG A 268 22.95 -15.68 3.45
N LEU A 269 23.64 -16.28 2.48
CA LEU A 269 23.76 -17.72 2.18
C LEU A 269 24.33 -18.57 3.31
N ASP A 270 25.43 -18.07 3.86
CA ASP A 270 26.35 -18.83 4.71
C ASP A 270 25.78 -19.13 6.11
N THR A 271 24.63 -18.55 6.44
CA THR A 271 23.88 -18.83 7.67
C THR A 271 22.85 -19.95 7.48
N LEU A 272 22.55 -20.36 6.25
CA LEU A 272 21.55 -21.38 5.93
C LEU A 272 22.19 -22.75 5.71
N PRO A 273 21.47 -23.85 6.00
CA PRO A 273 21.88 -25.19 5.59
C PRO A 273 22.03 -25.25 4.07
N LEU A 274 23.21 -25.67 3.59
CA LEU A 274 23.46 -25.86 2.17
C LEU A 274 22.72 -27.12 1.68
N PRO A 275 21.71 -27.02 0.81
CA PRO A 275 21.08 -28.20 0.23
C PRO A 275 22.09 -28.94 -0.67
N PRO A 276 21.98 -30.27 -0.77
CA PRO A 276 22.79 -31.02 -1.73
C PRO A 276 22.46 -30.54 -3.15
N LEU A 277 23.48 -30.30 -3.98
CA LEU A 277 23.25 -30.02 -5.38
C LEU A 277 22.74 -31.30 -6.06
N GLN A 278 21.43 -31.41 -6.21
CA GLN A 278 20.77 -32.49 -6.95
C GLN A 278 20.64 -32.12 -8.43
N GLY A 279 20.54 -33.16 -9.27
CA GLY A 279 20.45 -33.01 -10.72
C GLY A 279 21.75 -32.58 -11.39
N LYS A 280 21.72 -32.53 -12.72
CA LYS A 280 22.79 -32.02 -13.59
C LYS A 280 22.46 -30.59 -14.00
N LEU A 281 22.98 -29.62 -13.25
CA LEU A 281 22.75 -28.20 -13.53
C LEU A 281 23.57 -27.71 -14.72
N GLY A 282 22.89 -27.25 -15.78
CA GLY A 282 23.48 -26.52 -16.89
C GLY A 282 23.37 -25.01 -16.69
N VAL A 283 24.42 -24.26 -17.01
CA VAL A 283 24.40 -22.79 -17.04
C VAL A 283 24.37 -22.32 -18.49
N LEU A 284 23.37 -21.50 -18.83
CA LEU A 284 23.25 -20.81 -20.12
C LEU A 284 23.74 -19.37 -19.96
N LEU A 285 24.95 -19.08 -20.41
CA LEU A 285 25.52 -17.74 -20.33
C LEU A 285 25.18 -16.94 -21.60
N LEU A 286 24.38 -15.89 -21.44
CA LEU A 286 23.97 -14.97 -22.49
C LEU A 286 25.07 -13.91 -22.69
N SER A 287 25.75 -13.95 -23.83
CA SER A 287 26.88 -13.06 -24.12
C SER A 287 26.96 -12.70 -25.60
N ASP A 288 27.23 -11.43 -25.89
CA ASP A 288 27.58 -10.96 -27.23
C ASP A 288 29.10 -11.11 -27.53
N GLY A 289 29.83 -11.87 -26.71
CA GLY A 289 31.25 -12.21 -26.89
C GLY A 289 32.23 -11.33 -26.10
N ASP A 290 31.76 -10.61 -25.08
CA ASP A 290 32.65 -9.87 -24.18
C ASP A 290 33.26 -10.80 -23.13
N SER A 291 34.50 -11.23 -23.40
CA SER A 291 35.25 -12.13 -22.50
C SER A 291 35.42 -11.60 -21.06
N GLY A 292 35.43 -10.27 -20.86
CA GLY A 292 35.56 -9.68 -19.54
C GLY A 292 34.28 -9.86 -18.72
N LEU A 293 33.13 -9.59 -19.33
CA LEU A 293 31.81 -9.81 -18.73
C LEU A 293 31.54 -11.31 -18.50
N GLU A 294 31.92 -12.17 -19.45
CA GLU A 294 31.82 -13.62 -19.30
C GLU A 294 32.63 -14.11 -18.09
N GLN A 295 33.88 -13.64 -17.93
CA GLN A 295 34.73 -14.04 -16.83
C GLN A 295 34.18 -13.58 -15.47
N ILE A 296 33.53 -12.41 -15.40
CA ILE A 296 32.86 -11.95 -14.18
C ILE A 296 31.78 -12.95 -13.74
N SER A 297 30.92 -13.37 -14.66
CA SER A 297 29.85 -14.32 -14.38
C SER A 297 30.39 -15.71 -14.03
N LEU A 298 31.34 -16.23 -14.82
CA LEU A 298 31.96 -17.54 -14.59
C LEU A 298 32.70 -17.62 -13.25
N ASN A 299 33.38 -16.53 -12.84
CA ASN A 299 34.03 -16.47 -11.53
C ASN A 299 33.04 -16.56 -10.38
N SER A 300 31.82 -16.03 -10.54
CA SER A 300 30.78 -16.13 -9.51
C SER A 300 30.26 -17.56 -9.29
N LEU A 301 30.38 -18.43 -10.29
CA LEU A 301 30.05 -19.87 -10.18
C LEU A 301 31.05 -20.63 -9.29
N GLY A 302 32.32 -20.20 -9.29
CA GLY A 302 33.45 -20.94 -8.69
C GLY A 302 33.63 -20.76 -7.18
N ALA A 303 32.86 -19.89 -6.53
CA ALA A 303 33.00 -19.61 -5.09
C ALA A 303 32.57 -20.78 -4.18
N CYS A 304 31.93 -21.81 -4.74
CA CYS A 304 31.41 -22.95 -4.01
C CYS A 304 31.80 -24.23 -4.75
N ASN A 305 32.54 -25.14 -4.12
CA ASN A 305 33.07 -26.39 -4.69
C ASN A 305 32.03 -27.37 -5.33
N ALA A 306 30.77 -26.96 -5.52
CA ALA A 306 29.73 -27.62 -6.28
C ALA A 306 29.55 -26.89 -7.62
N GLY A 307 30.39 -27.21 -8.61
CA GLY A 307 30.37 -26.57 -9.93
C GLY A 307 29.15 -26.96 -10.78
N ALA A 308 28.81 -26.11 -11.75
CA ALA A 308 27.87 -26.46 -12.81
C ALA A 308 28.34 -27.72 -13.56
N HIS A 309 27.38 -28.55 -14.00
CA HIS A 309 27.67 -29.75 -14.78
C HIS A 309 28.21 -29.39 -16.17
N ALA A 310 27.58 -28.40 -16.81
CA ALA A 310 27.98 -27.87 -18.10
C ALA A 310 27.69 -26.37 -18.16
N VAL A 311 28.47 -25.66 -18.97
CA VAL A 311 28.23 -24.25 -19.30
C VAL A 311 28.19 -24.13 -20.81
N ALA A 312 27.14 -23.49 -21.33
CA ALA A 312 27.02 -23.16 -22.74
C ALA A 312 26.85 -21.65 -22.88
N ILE A 313 27.58 -21.05 -23.82
CA ILE A 313 27.53 -19.61 -24.10
C ILE A 313 26.74 -19.41 -25.40
N ALA A 314 25.80 -18.46 -25.39
CA ALA A 314 25.02 -18.10 -26.57
C ALA A 314 24.79 -16.59 -26.64
N PRO A 315 24.73 -16.02 -27.86
CA PRO A 315 24.20 -14.68 -28.02
C PRO A 315 22.70 -14.65 -27.68
N PRO A 316 22.19 -13.58 -27.03
CA PRO A 316 20.76 -13.43 -26.74
C PRO A 316 19.86 -13.55 -27.99
N SER A 317 20.41 -13.35 -29.18
CA SER A 317 19.73 -13.48 -30.46
C SER A 317 19.49 -14.92 -30.92
N ASN A 318 20.22 -15.92 -30.39
CA ASN A 318 20.06 -17.32 -30.78
C ASN A 318 20.53 -18.31 -29.70
N LEU A 319 19.57 -18.88 -28.97
CA LEU A 319 19.82 -19.77 -27.83
C LEU A 319 19.74 -21.25 -28.19
N LEU A 320 19.10 -21.61 -29.30
CA LEU A 320 18.79 -23.00 -29.65
C LEU A 320 20.02 -23.92 -29.65
N PRO A 321 21.20 -23.54 -30.20
CA PRO A 321 22.39 -24.40 -30.17
C PRO A 321 22.87 -24.70 -28.74
N ALA A 322 22.93 -23.68 -27.88
CA ALA A 322 23.39 -23.82 -26.50
C ALA A 322 22.39 -24.60 -25.63
N LEU A 323 21.09 -24.35 -25.79
CA LEU A 323 20.05 -25.12 -25.12
C LEU A 323 20.10 -26.61 -25.53
N THR A 324 20.29 -26.89 -26.83
CA THR A 324 20.43 -28.26 -27.32
C THR A 324 21.65 -28.93 -26.72
N GLN A 325 22.81 -28.24 -26.71
CA GLN A 325 24.03 -28.74 -26.08
C GLN A 325 23.83 -29.10 -24.61
N LEU A 326 23.16 -28.25 -23.82
CA LEU A 326 22.90 -28.52 -22.41
C LEU A 326 21.94 -29.72 -22.23
N LEU A 327 20.86 -29.78 -23.01
CA LEU A 327 19.88 -30.88 -22.93
C LEU A 327 20.47 -32.23 -23.37
N GLU A 328 21.30 -32.25 -24.40
CA GLU A 328 22.03 -33.46 -24.86
C GLU A 328 23.17 -33.84 -23.90
N GLY A 329 23.69 -32.88 -23.14
CA GLY A 329 24.62 -33.09 -22.03
C GLY A 329 23.96 -33.61 -20.75
N ASP A 330 22.72 -34.14 -20.85
CA ASP A 330 21.89 -34.61 -19.76
C ASP A 330 21.58 -33.55 -18.68
N CYS A 331 21.68 -32.26 -18.96
CA CYS A 331 21.26 -31.25 -17.99
C CYS A 331 19.75 -31.34 -17.78
N ASP A 332 19.33 -31.62 -16.55
CA ASP A 332 17.92 -31.71 -16.14
C ASP A 332 17.38 -30.38 -15.59
N ARG A 333 18.26 -29.40 -15.37
CA ARG A 333 17.94 -28.03 -14.96
C ARG A 333 18.87 -27.05 -15.64
N ILE A 334 18.34 -25.91 -16.05
CA ILE A 334 19.04 -24.87 -16.81
C ILE A 334 18.87 -23.52 -16.12
N LEU A 335 19.98 -22.90 -15.75
CA LEU A 335 20.04 -21.58 -15.15
C LEU A 335 20.63 -20.58 -16.16
N PRO A 336 19.84 -19.66 -16.72
CA PRO A 336 20.38 -18.59 -17.55
C PRO A 336 21.01 -17.47 -16.71
N MET A 337 22.10 -16.92 -17.24
CA MET A 337 22.77 -15.74 -16.69
C MET A 337 23.15 -14.79 -17.81
N VAL A 338 23.06 -13.49 -17.57
CA VAL A 338 23.61 -12.47 -18.49
C VAL A 338 25.08 -12.25 -18.16
N ALA A 339 25.93 -12.20 -19.18
CA ALA A 339 27.35 -11.91 -19.00
C ALA A 339 27.52 -10.54 -18.30
N GLY A 340 28.32 -10.53 -17.22
CA GLY A 340 28.52 -9.39 -16.34
C GLY A 340 27.70 -9.46 -15.05
N ASP A 341 26.61 -10.22 -15.03
CA ASP A 341 25.85 -10.50 -13.80
C ASP A 341 26.54 -11.58 -12.97
N ARG A 342 26.19 -11.66 -11.68
CA ARG A 342 26.83 -12.56 -10.71
C ARG A 342 25.78 -13.31 -9.89
N LEU A 343 26.11 -14.53 -9.48
CA LEU A 343 25.33 -15.23 -8.46
C LEU A 343 25.87 -14.95 -7.05
N ALA A 344 24.97 -14.95 -6.07
CA ALA A 344 25.36 -14.95 -4.66
C ALA A 344 26.17 -16.22 -4.34
N PRO A 345 27.12 -16.17 -3.38
CA PRO A 345 27.76 -17.39 -2.87
C PRO A 345 26.70 -18.41 -2.44
N LEU A 346 26.88 -19.67 -2.82
CA LEU A 346 26.00 -20.82 -2.55
C LEU A 346 24.65 -20.81 -3.29
N ALA A 347 24.37 -19.80 -4.13
CA ALA A 347 23.09 -19.67 -4.83
C ALA A 347 22.75 -20.88 -5.71
N LEU A 348 23.73 -21.50 -6.38
CA LEU A 348 23.49 -22.63 -7.29
C LEU A 348 22.76 -23.78 -6.60
N ALA A 349 23.19 -24.15 -5.39
CA ALA A 349 22.58 -25.24 -4.64
C ALA A 349 21.15 -24.89 -4.22
N HIS A 350 20.93 -23.67 -3.72
CA HIS A 350 19.61 -23.21 -3.31
C HIS A 350 18.63 -23.11 -4.47
N LEU A 351 19.02 -22.53 -5.61
CA LEU A 351 18.19 -22.45 -6.81
C LEU A 351 17.88 -23.84 -7.37
N SER A 352 18.90 -24.72 -7.44
CA SER A 352 18.73 -26.10 -7.88
C SER A 352 17.67 -26.80 -7.02
N ALA A 353 17.80 -26.76 -5.69
CA ALA A 353 16.89 -27.42 -4.76
C ALA A 353 15.41 -27.02 -4.93
N LEU A 354 15.09 -25.83 -5.46
CA LEU A 354 13.71 -25.40 -5.69
C LEU A 354 12.95 -26.27 -6.71
N LEU A 355 13.65 -27.00 -7.58
CA LEU A 355 13.01 -27.90 -8.54
C LEU A 355 12.98 -29.35 -8.05
N ASP A 356 13.48 -29.66 -6.84
CA ASP A 356 13.48 -31.02 -6.29
C ASP A 356 12.07 -31.47 -5.91
N ASP A 357 11.21 -30.52 -5.53
CA ASP A 357 9.82 -30.78 -5.11
C ASP A 357 8.81 -30.76 -6.27
N GLY A 358 9.31 -30.85 -7.52
CA GLY A 358 8.47 -31.00 -8.72
C GLY A 358 8.01 -29.70 -9.38
N SER A 359 8.49 -28.54 -8.91
CA SER A 359 8.26 -27.26 -9.59
C SER A 359 8.85 -27.29 -11.01
N ALA A 360 8.08 -26.81 -11.98
CA ALA A 360 8.50 -26.82 -13.38
C ALA A 360 9.65 -25.84 -13.63
N TRP A 361 9.59 -24.71 -12.95
CA TRP A 361 10.68 -23.74 -12.85
C TRP A 361 10.53 -22.92 -11.57
N ALA A 362 11.58 -22.19 -11.23
CA ALA A 362 11.62 -21.38 -10.04
C ALA A 362 12.42 -20.10 -10.29
N PHE A 363 12.28 -19.13 -9.42
CA PHE A 363 13.08 -17.91 -9.45
C PHE A 363 13.38 -17.40 -8.06
N ALA A 364 14.45 -16.63 -7.97
CA ALA A 364 14.83 -15.87 -6.80
C ALA A 364 14.77 -14.37 -7.10
N ASP A 365 14.89 -13.56 -6.06
CA ASP A 365 15.02 -12.12 -6.20
C ASP A 365 16.39 -11.75 -6.77
N CYS A 366 16.46 -10.53 -7.28
CA CYS A 366 17.71 -9.97 -7.76
C CYS A 366 17.92 -8.55 -7.26
N ASP A 367 19.16 -8.12 -7.18
CA ASP A 367 19.49 -6.71 -6.97
C ASP A 367 20.43 -6.22 -8.06
N ARG A 368 20.98 -5.02 -7.87
CA ARG A 368 21.97 -4.44 -8.76
C ARG A 368 23.22 -4.06 -7.98
N ASP A 369 24.36 -4.44 -8.52
CA ASP A 369 25.63 -3.97 -8.00
C ASP A 369 25.76 -2.45 -8.17
N GLY A 370 26.13 -1.77 -7.09
CA GLY A 370 26.42 -0.34 -7.10
C GLY A 370 27.79 -0.03 -7.72
N PRO A 371 28.11 1.24 -7.98
CA PRO A 371 29.36 1.64 -8.62
C PRO A 371 30.63 1.23 -7.86
N GLN A 372 30.55 1.02 -6.54
CA GLN A 372 31.67 0.60 -5.68
C GLN A 372 31.57 -0.88 -5.30
N GLY A 373 30.63 -1.63 -5.88
CA GLY A 373 30.37 -3.04 -5.60
C GLY A 373 29.45 -3.29 -4.41
N GLU A 374 28.86 -2.25 -3.83
CA GLU A 374 27.83 -2.33 -2.81
C GLU A 374 26.50 -2.88 -3.36
N ARG A 375 25.65 -3.44 -2.49
CA ARG A 375 24.32 -3.94 -2.89
C ARG A 375 23.34 -2.78 -3.03
N SER A 376 22.57 -2.72 -4.12
CA SER A 376 21.60 -1.64 -4.35
C SER A 376 20.39 -2.12 -5.15
N LEU A 377 19.28 -1.37 -5.06
CA LEU A 377 18.14 -1.47 -5.98
C LEU A 377 17.61 -2.91 -6.17
N PRO A 378 17.13 -3.55 -5.08
CA PRO A 378 16.55 -4.88 -5.15
C PRO A 378 15.22 -4.89 -5.90
N TRP A 379 15.05 -5.90 -6.73
CA TRP A 379 13.78 -6.35 -7.26
C TRP A 379 13.30 -7.49 -6.36
N LEU A 380 12.45 -7.12 -5.41
CA LEU A 380 11.77 -8.00 -4.48
C LEU A 380 10.43 -8.39 -5.11
N LYS A 381 10.34 -9.61 -5.61
CA LYS A 381 9.33 -10.01 -6.59
C LYS A 381 8.09 -10.61 -5.92
N PRO A 382 6.90 -10.49 -6.50
CA PRO A 382 5.75 -11.30 -6.10
C PRO A 382 5.95 -12.78 -6.47
N VAL A 383 4.95 -13.63 -6.20
CA VAL A 383 4.83 -14.92 -6.91
C VAL A 383 4.66 -14.72 -8.42
N TRP A 384 4.76 -15.79 -9.19
CA TRP A 384 4.59 -15.73 -10.65
C TRP A 384 3.25 -15.09 -11.01
N ASP A 385 3.32 -14.10 -11.91
CA ASP A 385 2.16 -13.39 -12.42
C ASP A 385 2.40 -13.10 -13.91
N ILE A 386 1.64 -13.78 -14.76
CA ILE A 386 1.77 -13.64 -16.20
C ILE A 386 1.40 -12.25 -16.69
N ASP A 387 0.47 -11.56 -16.04
CA ASP A 387 0.06 -10.21 -16.43
C ASP A 387 1.20 -9.21 -16.17
N LEU A 388 1.84 -9.34 -15.01
CA LEU A 388 3.04 -8.56 -14.71
C LEU A 388 4.19 -8.92 -15.67
N PHE A 389 4.41 -10.20 -15.99
CA PHE A 389 5.42 -10.62 -16.96
C PHE A 389 5.18 -10.04 -18.37
N ILE A 390 3.93 -10.03 -18.85
CA ILE A 390 3.55 -9.41 -20.13
C ILE A 390 3.97 -7.94 -20.10
N GLY A 391 3.61 -7.23 -19.02
CA GLY A 391 3.95 -5.82 -18.81
C GLY A 391 5.45 -5.55 -18.77
N ALA A 392 6.16 -6.29 -17.92
CA ALA A 392 7.60 -6.20 -17.69
C ALA A 392 8.16 -7.55 -17.21
N ASP A 393 9.28 -7.97 -17.80
CA ASP A 393 9.94 -9.19 -17.33
C ASP A 393 10.82 -8.88 -16.11
N ILE A 394 10.26 -9.11 -14.92
CA ILE A 394 10.98 -9.05 -13.65
C ILE A 394 11.40 -10.43 -13.12
N PHE A 395 10.90 -11.52 -13.73
CA PHE A 395 10.99 -12.87 -13.16
C PHE A 395 12.23 -13.61 -13.63
N THR A 396 12.65 -13.41 -14.87
CA THR A 396 13.74 -14.20 -15.47
C THR A 396 15.14 -13.96 -14.89
N PRO A 397 15.52 -12.76 -14.37
CA PRO A 397 16.79 -12.61 -13.67
C PRO A 397 16.79 -13.43 -12.38
N GLY A 398 17.61 -14.47 -12.28
CA GLY A 398 17.58 -15.41 -11.14
C GLY A 398 16.59 -16.56 -11.28
N ALA A 399 16.06 -16.80 -12.48
CA ALA A 399 15.26 -17.98 -12.78
C ALA A 399 16.11 -19.24 -13.03
N ILE A 400 15.52 -20.40 -12.76
CA ILE A 400 16.05 -21.73 -13.08
C ILE A 400 14.91 -22.59 -13.63
N PHE A 401 15.15 -23.24 -14.76
CA PHE A 401 14.13 -23.98 -15.51
C PHE A 401 14.42 -25.48 -15.49
N GLY A 402 13.41 -26.29 -15.22
CA GLY A 402 13.49 -27.73 -15.44
C GLY A 402 13.59 -28.06 -16.92
N ALA A 403 14.36 -29.11 -17.27
CA ALA A 403 14.51 -29.52 -18.67
C ALA A 403 13.17 -29.87 -19.34
N SER A 404 12.17 -30.33 -18.56
CA SER A 404 10.83 -30.60 -19.07
C SER A 404 10.15 -29.34 -19.61
N ILE A 405 10.11 -28.26 -18.84
CA ILE A 405 9.45 -27.01 -19.27
C ILE A 405 10.22 -26.36 -20.44
N VAL A 406 11.56 -26.47 -20.45
CA VAL A 406 12.39 -26.03 -21.58
C VAL A 406 12.02 -26.78 -22.86
N LYS A 407 11.90 -28.11 -22.81
CA LYS A 407 11.51 -28.92 -23.98
C LYS A 407 10.11 -28.57 -24.48
N GLN A 408 9.17 -28.34 -23.55
CA GLN A 408 7.81 -27.91 -23.90
C GLN A 408 7.80 -26.54 -24.59
N ALA A 409 8.52 -25.57 -24.03
CA ALA A 409 8.68 -24.24 -24.63
C ALA A 409 9.26 -24.31 -26.06
N LEU A 410 10.34 -25.09 -26.25
CA LEU A 410 10.95 -25.26 -27.57
C LEU A 410 10.01 -25.95 -28.57
N ALA A 411 9.20 -26.92 -28.13
CA ALA A 411 8.20 -27.56 -28.96
C ALA A 411 7.11 -26.56 -29.41
N LEU A 412 6.61 -25.72 -28.50
CA LEU A 412 5.64 -24.66 -28.81
C LEU A 412 6.22 -23.67 -29.83
N LEU A 413 7.47 -23.23 -29.64
CA LEU A 413 8.14 -22.30 -30.55
C LEU A 413 8.38 -22.92 -31.95
N THR A 414 8.59 -24.23 -32.04
CA THR A 414 8.73 -24.92 -33.33
C THR A 414 7.43 -24.88 -34.14
N THR A 415 6.27 -24.99 -33.47
CA THR A 415 4.96 -24.90 -34.13
C THR A 415 4.62 -23.52 -34.70
N ARG A 416 5.34 -22.47 -34.28
CA ARG A 416 5.24 -21.10 -34.81
C ARG A 416 5.72 -21.00 -36.28
N GLY A 417 6.26 -22.06 -36.86
CA GLY A 417 6.76 -22.08 -38.25
C GLY A 417 8.11 -21.37 -38.42
N VAL A 418 8.83 -21.17 -37.33
CA VAL A 418 10.10 -20.43 -37.28
C VAL A 418 11.24 -21.38 -37.63
N ASN A 419 11.66 -21.40 -38.89
CA ASN A 419 12.96 -21.97 -39.32
C ASN A 419 14.11 -20.99 -39.01
N THR A 420 14.09 -20.33 -37.86
CA THR A 420 14.88 -19.12 -37.54
C THR A 420 15.38 -19.22 -36.09
N PRO A 421 16.54 -18.62 -35.74
CA PRO A 421 17.06 -18.60 -34.38
C PRO A 421 16.01 -18.24 -33.31
N VAL A 422 16.04 -18.96 -32.19
CA VAL A 422 15.23 -18.68 -30.99
C VAL A 422 15.97 -17.64 -30.16
N ASN A 423 15.48 -16.41 -30.09
CA ASN A 423 16.09 -15.39 -29.23
C ASN A 423 15.61 -15.51 -27.78
N TRP A 424 16.20 -14.73 -26.88
CA TRP A 424 15.87 -14.71 -25.45
C TRP A 424 14.40 -14.44 -25.17
N TYR A 425 13.79 -13.46 -25.84
CA TYR A 425 12.38 -13.14 -25.64
C TYR A 425 11.46 -14.25 -26.14
N ASP A 426 11.77 -14.89 -27.27
CA ASP A 426 11.02 -16.06 -27.74
C ASP A 426 11.08 -17.20 -26.72
N PHE A 427 12.26 -17.45 -26.16
CA PHE A 427 12.46 -18.48 -25.14
C PHE A 427 11.63 -18.20 -23.89
N THR A 428 11.68 -16.98 -23.33
CA THR A 428 10.98 -16.65 -22.09
C THR A 428 9.47 -16.65 -22.25
N VAL A 429 8.94 -16.14 -23.37
CA VAL A 429 7.48 -16.26 -23.65
C VAL A 429 7.06 -17.70 -23.94
N GLY A 430 7.95 -18.53 -24.52
CA GLY A 430 7.72 -19.96 -24.69
C GLY A 430 7.60 -20.69 -23.35
N ILE A 431 8.43 -20.32 -22.36
CA ILE A 431 8.33 -20.83 -20.98
C ILE A 431 7.03 -20.36 -20.33
N ALA A 432 6.68 -19.07 -20.46
CA ALA A 432 5.42 -18.53 -19.92
C ALA A 432 4.21 -19.28 -20.50
N LEU A 433 4.13 -19.47 -21.82
CA LEU A 433 3.05 -20.22 -22.45
C LEU A 433 3.01 -21.69 -22.03
N ALA A 434 4.17 -22.35 -21.93
CA ALA A 434 4.24 -23.72 -21.44
C ALA A 434 3.76 -23.84 -19.99
N THR A 435 4.04 -22.83 -19.16
CA THR A 435 3.59 -22.75 -17.77
C THR A 435 2.07 -22.70 -17.71
N GLU A 436 1.42 -21.80 -18.46
CA GLU A 436 -0.05 -21.69 -18.50
C GLU A 436 -0.72 -22.95 -19.10
N ASN A 437 -0.18 -23.49 -20.20
CA ASN A 437 -0.78 -24.64 -20.88
C ASN A 437 -0.74 -25.94 -20.06
N SER A 438 0.20 -26.04 -19.11
CA SER A 438 0.36 -27.23 -18.28
C SER A 438 -0.03 -27.02 -16.82
N ASP A 439 -0.55 -25.83 -16.48
CA ASP A 439 -0.84 -25.42 -15.09
C ASP A 439 0.37 -25.69 -14.17
N ALA A 440 1.55 -25.28 -14.66
CA ALA A 440 2.82 -25.70 -14.08
C ALA A 440 3.12 -24.94 -12.78
N SER A 441 3.50 -25.66 -11.73
CA SER A 441 3.95 -25.04 -10.48
C SER A 441 5.22 -24.22 -10.70
N VAL A 442 5.19 -22.96 -10.27
CA VAL A 442 6.33 -22.04 -10.26
C VAL A 442 6.66 -21.69 -8.81
N THR A 443 7.92 -21.84 -8.41
CA THR A 443 8.34 -21.51 -7.05
C THR A 443 9.15 -20.21 -7.02
N HIS A 444 8.76 -19.31 -6.13
CA HIS A 444 9.54 -18.15 -5.77
C HIS A 444 10.27 -18.39 -4.44
N LEU A 445 11.58 -18.21 -4.44
CA LEU A 445 12.40 -18.10 -3.23
C LEU A 445 12.66 -16.62 -2.92
N PRO A 446 12.09 -16.04 -1.84
CA PRO A 446 12.26 -14.62 -1.47
C PRO A 446 13.66 -14.34 -0.88
N ARG A 447 14.66 -14.56 -1.74
CA ARG A 447 16.08 -14.40 -1.50
C ARG A 447 16.71 -13.71 -2.68
N VAL A 448 17.57 -12.74 -2.40
CA VAL A 448 18.38 -12.09 -3.43
C VAL A 448 19.59 -12.98 -3.75
N LEU A 449 19.45 -13.81 -4.78
CA LEU A 449 20.47 -14.77 -5.24
C LEU A 449 21.19 -14.36 -6.51
N TYR A 450 20.65 -13.37 -7.22
CA TYR A 450 21.12 -12.94 -8.52
C TYR A 450 21.45 -11.44 -8.49
N HIS A 451 22.64 -11.07 -8.95
CA HIS A 451 23.15 -9.71 -8.88
C HIS A 451 23.36 -9.18 -10.29
N ARG A 452 22.54 -8.20 -10.66
CA ARG A 452 22.59 -7.57 -11.97
C ARG A 452 23.76 -6.60 -12.05
N ALA A 453 24.37 -6.48 -13.21
CA ALA A 453 25.51 -5.62 -13.43
C ALA A 453 25.15 -4.13 -13.21
N PRO A 454 26.11 -3.27 -12.79
CA PRO A 454 25.84 -1.87 -12.43
C PRO A 454 25.24 -1.01 -13.54
N HIS A 455 25.48 -1.38 -14.80
CA HIS A 455 24.99 -0.66 -15.98
C HIS A 455 23.57 -1.07 -16.39
N THR A 456 22.97 -2.07 -15.73
CA THR A 456 21.60 -2.48 -16.01
C THR A 456 20.60 -1.44 -15.48
N PRO A 457 19.44 -1.26 -16.15
CA PRO A 457 18.40 -0.35 -15.70
C PRO A 457 17.94 -0.66 -14.26
N ALA A 458 17.69 0.38 -13.46
CA ALA A 458 17.36 0.22 -12.05
C ALA A 458 16.00 -0.47 -11.86
N SER A 459 15.05 -0.18 -12.75
CA SER A 459 13.67 -0.66 -12.71
C SER A 459 13.17 -0.87 -14.16
N PRO A 460 12.13 -1.70 -14.40
CA PRO A 460 11.75 -2.10 -15.75
C PRO A 460 11.36 -0.95 -16.69
N GLU A 461 10.75 0.12 -16.18
CA GLU A 461 10.34 1.28 -16.98
C GLU A 461 11.52 2.06 -17.58
N GLN A 462 12.72 1.89 -17.02
CA GLN A 462 13.95 2.54 -17.49
C GLN A 462 14.66 1.73 -18.58
N GLN A 463 14.16 0.54 -18.91
CA GLN A 463 14.71 -0.27 -20.00
C GLN A 463 14.50 0.42 -21.35
N GLN A 464 15.27 0.01 -22.35
CA GLN A 464 15.05 0.44 -23.72
C GLN A 464 13.92 -0.39 -24.36
N PRO A 465 13.02 0.23 -25.14
CA PRO A 465 11.99 -0.50 -25.87
C PRO A 465 12.62 -1.50 -26.84
N SER A 466 12.12 -2.74 -26.85
CA SER A 466 12.59 -3.80 -27.73
C SER A 466 11.47 -4.27 -28.67
N PRO A 467 11.64 -4.11 -30.00
CA PRO A 467 10.70 -4.69 -30.98
C PRO A 467 10.59 -6.21 -30.90
N GLN A 468 11.69 -6.90 -30.56
CA GLN A 468 11.70 -8.36 -30.39
C GLN A 468 10.85 -8.78 -29.19
N ARG A 469 10.96 -8.07 -28.05
CA ARG A 469 10.09 -8.31 -26.89
C ARG A 469 8.62 -8.07 -27.23
N LEU A 470 8.31 -6.96 -27.89
CA LEU A 470 6.94 -6.65 -28.33
C LEU A 470 6.36 -7.78 -29.19
N GLN A 471 7.10 -8.24 -30.20
CA GLN A 471 6.66 -9.32 -31.09
C GLN A 471 6.50 -10.67 -30.37
N ALA A 472 7.40 -10.98 -29.42
CA ALA A 472 7.32 -12.20 -28.63
C ALA A 472 6.10 -12.20 -27.68
N VAL A 473 5.86 -11.08 -27.00
CA VAL A 473 4.71 -10.92 -26.09
C VAL A 473 3.40 -10.84 -26.86
N GLU A 474 3.37 -10.20 -28.04
CA GLU A 474 2.20 -10.24 -28.93
C GLU A 474 1.84 -11.67 -29.33
N TRP A 475 2.85 -12.48 -29.70
CA TRP A 475 2.63 -13.90 -29.98
C TRP A 475 2.09 -14.65 -28.75
N LEU A 476 2.66 -14.43 -27.56
CA LEU A 476 2.17 -15.01 -26.31
C LEU A 476 0.68 -14.70 -26.09
N CYS A 477 0.32 -13.42 -26.13
CA CYS A 477 -1.06 -12.98 -25.93
C CYS A 477 -2.01 -13.60 -26.96
N GLN A 478 -1.60 -13.72 -28.23
CA GLN A 478 -2.40 -14.39 -29.27
C GLN A 478 -2.60 -15.88 -29.01
N GLN A 479 -1.62 -16.57 -28.40
CA GLN A 479 -1.76 -17.97 -28.00
C GLN A 479 -2.67 -18.13 -26.79
N LEU A 480 -2.60 -17.21 -25.81
CA LEU A 480 -3.47 -17.21 -24.63
C LEU A 480 -4.93 -16.88 -25.00
N ALA A 481 -5.12 -15.91 -25.88
CA ALA A 481 -6.43 -15.47 -26.34
C ALA A 481 -6.37 -15.03 -27.82
N PRO A 482 -6.91 -15.84 -28.76
CA PRO A 482 -6.95 -15.46 -30.17
C PRO A 482 -7.63 -14.11 -30.39
N GLY A 483 -6.94 -13.20 -31.07
CA GLY A 483 -7.39 -11.82 -31.30
C GLY A 483 -6.86 -10.80 -30.30
N ALA A 484 -6.12 -11.22 -29.27
CA ALA A 484 -5.39 -10.29 -28.41
C ALA A 484 -4.30 -9.56 -29.19
N THR A 485 -4.08 -8.29 -28.85
CA THR A 485 -3.00 -7.46 -29.39
C THR A 485 -2.18 -6.86 -28.25
N VAL A 486 -1.02 -6.29 -28.57
CA VAL A 486 -0.13 -5.69 -27.57
C VAL A 486 0.33 -4.32 -28.04
N SER A 487 0.31 -3.34 -27.14
CA SER A 487 0.86 -2.01 -27.38
C SER A 487 1.93 -1.66 -26.35
N GLN A 488 2.73 -0.65 -26.63
CA GLN A 488 3.61 -0.04 -25.64
C GLN A 488 2.81 0.89 -24.72
N VAL A 489 3.25 1.05 -23.48
CA VAL A 489 2.72 2.07 -22.58
C VAL A 489 3.30 3.43 -22.99
N ALA A 490 2.45 4.45 -23.13
CA ALA A 490 2.80 5.71 -23.80
C ALA A 490 4.00 6.44 -23.18
N GLU A 491 4.03 6.55 -21.84
CA GLU A 491 5.10 7.24 -21.11
C GLU A 491 6.33 6.36 -20.85
N TYR A 492 6.15 5.05 -20.91
CA TYR A 492 7.19 4.06 -20.64
C TYR A 492 7.23 3.01 -21.75
N PRO A 493 7.81 3.32 -22.93
CA PRO A 493 7.69 2.45 -24.11
C PRO A 493 8.33 1.05 -23.98
N ALA A 494 9.15 0.82 -22.95
CA ALA A 494 9.68 -0.50 -22.63
C ALA A 494 8.63 -1.42 -21.95
N LEU A 495 7.62 -0.82 -21.32
CA LEU A 495 6.49 -1.53 -20.74
C LEU A 495 5.45 -1.83 -21.81
N LEU A 496 4.76 -2.96 -21.67
CA LEU A 496 3.73 -3.39 -22.62
C LEU A 496 2.34 -3.47 -21.96
N ARG A 497 1.30 -3.31 -22.78
CA ARG A 497 -0.11 -3.51 -22.43
C ARG A 497 -0.69 -4.55 -23.36
N ALA A 498 -1.27 -5.60 -22.80
CA ALA A 498 -2.13 -6.52 -23.56
C ALA A 498 -3.53 -5.94 -23.70
N HIS A 499 -4.10 -6.06 -24.90
CA HIS A 499 -5.49 -5.75 -25.22
C HIS A 499 -6.21 -7.07 -25.45
N TRP A 500 -7.00 -7.49 -24.46
CA TRP A 500 -7.73 -8.76 -24.55
C TRP A 500 -8.99 -8.60 -25.41
N PRO A 501 -9.32 -9.60 -26.26
CA PRO A 501 -10.43 -9.49 -27.18
C PRO A 501 -11.77 -9.51 -26.43
N LEU A 502 -12.66 -8.59 -26.79
CA LEU A 502 -14.05 -8.64 -26.37
C LEU A 502 -14.88 -9.51 -27.32
N PRO A 503 -15.91 -10.22 -26.83
CA PRO A 503 -16.82 -10.97 -27.68
C PRO A 503 -17.62 -10.02 -28.59
N GLU A 504 -18.02 -10.50 -29.78
CA GLU A 504 -18.85 -9.72 -30.72
C GLU A 504 -20.13 -9.19 -30.07
N ARG A 505 -20.75 -10.00 -29.20
CA ARG A 505 -21.85 -9.58 -28.34
C ARG A 505 -21.32 -9.36 -26.93
N LEU A 506 -21.29 -8.10 -26.52
CA LEU A 506 -20.90 -7.73 -25.16
C LEU A 506 -21.90 -8.27 -24.13
N PRO A 507 -21.43 -8.92 -23.04
CA PRO A 507 -22.30 -9.35 -21.96
C PRO A 507 -23.00 -8.15 -21.32
N GLN A 508 -24.16 -8.37 -20.72
CA GLN A 508 -24.80 -7.31 -19.96
C GLN A 508 -24.04 -7.10 -18.64
N VAL A 509 -23.79 -5.84 -18.28
CA VAL A 509 -23.19 -5.44 -17.01
C VAL A 509 -24.25 -4.75 -16.16
N SER A 510 -24.47 -5.21 -14.93
CA SER A 510 -25.28 -4.50 -13.93
C SER A 510 -24.37 -3.77 -12.94
N LEU A 511 -24.36 -2.44 -12.98
CA LEU A 511 -23.65 -1.60 -12.01
C LEU A 511 -24.58 -1.25 -10.83
N ILE A 512 -24.12 -1.54 -9.63
CA ILE A 512 -24.83 -1.30 -8.38
C ILE A 512 -24.24 -0.07 -7.72
N VAL A 513 -25.07 0.94 -7.47
CA VAL A 513 -24.68 2.24 -6.92
C VAL A 513 -25.46 2.52 -5.63
N PRO A 514 -24.95 2.14 -4.45
CA PRO A 514 -25.51 2.51 -3.17
C PRO A 514 -25.42 4.03 -2.95
N THR A 515 -26.47 4.65 -2.43
CA THR A 515 -26.46 6.09 -2.18
C THR A 515 -27.31 6.50 -0.97
N ARG A 516 -26.95 7.66 -0.41
CA ARG A 516 -27.75 8.39 0.57
C ARG A 516 -27.41 9.88 0.44
N ASP A 517 -28.39 10.68 0.06
CA ASP A 517 -28.23 12.13 -0.17
C ASP A 517 -27.09 12.44 -1.18
N GLN A 518 -26.44 13.60 -1.02
CA GLN A 518 -25.29 14.04 -1.83
C GLN A 518 -25.59 14.09 -3.34
N PHE A 519 -26.70 14.75 -3.71
CA PHE A 519 -27.14 14.91 -5.10
C PHE A 519 -25.99 15.18 -6.09
N LYS A 520 -25.07 16.09 -5.78
CA LYS A 520 -23.99 16.46 -6.71
C LYS A 520 -23.08 15.26 -7.07
N LEU A 521 -22.73 14.44 -6.07
CA LEU A 521 -21.89 13.26 -6.28
C LEU A 521 -22.67 12.21 -7.06
N LEU A 522 -23.88 11.88 -6.59
CA LEU A 522 -24.74 10.88 -7.24
C LEU A 522 -25.04 11.27 -8.69
N HIS A 523 -25.36 12.54 -8.96
CA HIS A 523 -25.62 13.05 -10.29
C HIS A 523 -24.38 12.95 -11.18
N ALA A 524 -23.20 13.38 -10.71
CA ALA A 524 -21.97 13.25 -11.49
C ALA A 524 -21.67 11.78 -11.84
N CYS A 525 -21.82 10.88 -10.87
CA CYS A 525 -21.62 9.45 -11.06
C CYS A 525 -22.59 8.87 -12.09
N ILE A 526 -23.91 9.04 -11.90
CA ILE A 526 -24.92 8.43 -12.77
C ILE A 526 -24.89 9.04 -14.17
N GLU A 527 -24.73 10.36 -14.32
CA GLU A 527 -24.58 10.95 -15.65
C GLU A 527 -23.31 10.49 -16.35
N GLY A 528 -22.18 10.32 -15.64
CA GLY A 528 -20.95 9.77 -16.23
C GLY A 528 -21.12 8.31 -16.66
N LEU A 529 -21.81 7.50 -15.87
CA LEU A 529 -22.13 6.12 -16.24
C LEU A 529 -23.02 6.03 -17.49
N LEU A 530 -23.94 6.99 -17.68
CA LEU A 530 -24.86 6.99 -18.81
C LEU A 530 -24.28 7.61 -20.08
N ASN A 531 -23.52 8.69 -19.94
CA ASN A 531 -23.14 9.55 -21.07
C ASN A 531 -21.66 9.45 -21.42
N ASP A 532 -20.80 9.13 -20.45
CA ASP A 532 -19.34 9.13 -20.62
C ASP A 532 -18.73 7.72 -20.60
N THR A 533 -19.55 6.67 -20.41
CA THR A 533 -19.10 5.27 -20.47
C THR A 533 -19.47 4.65 -21.82
N ASP A 534 -18.47 4.24 -22.58
CA ASP A 534 -18.63 3.53 -23.85
C ASP A 534 -18.91 2.04 -23.59
N TYR A 535 -20.12 1.74 -23.11
CA TYR A 535 -20.61 0.37 -22.94
C TYR A 535 -22.12 0.28 -23.24
N PRO A 536 -22.53 -0.37 -24.35
CA PRO A 536 -23.91 -0.29 -24.82
C PRO A 536 -24.92 -1.13 -24.03
N ASN A 537 -24.48 -2.18 -23.35
CA ASN A 537 -25.36 -3.14 -22.65
C ASN A 537 -25.25 -3.00 -21.13
N LEU A 538 -25.58 -1.80 -20.66
CA LEU A 538 -25.41 -1.37 -19.27
C LEU A 538 -26.77 -1.32 -18.54
N ASP A 539 -26.84 -1.98 -17.39
CA ASP A 539 -27.95 -1.90 -16.42
C ASP A 539 -27.43 -1.18 -15.17
N ILE A 540 -28.16 -0.19 -14.68
CA ILE A 540 -27.77 0.61 -13.51
C ILE A 540 -28.84 0.44 -12.43
N ILE A 541 -28.40 0.03 -11.24
CA ILE A 541 -29.25 -0.18 -10.07
C ILE A 541 -28.77 0.77 -8.97
N VAL A 542 -29.54 1.82 -8.73
CA VAL A 542 -29.29 2.77 -7.63
C VAL A 542 -30.01 2.30 -6.39
N VAL A 543 -29.30 2.13 -5.27
CA VAL A 543 -29.91 1.69 -4.00
C VAL A 543 -29.97 2.85 -3.03
N ASP A 544 -31.17 3.38 -2.82
CA ASP A 544 -31.40 4.51 -1.92
C ASP A 544 -31.51 4.05 -0.46
N ASN A 545 -30.50 4.37 0.35
CA ASN A 545 -30.50 4.10 1.78
C ASN A 545 -31.01 5.30 2.60
N GLN A 546 -32.31 5.56 2.46
CA GLN A 546 -33.04 6.58 3.23
C GLN A 546 -32.54 8.01 2.98
N SER A 547 -32.40 8.40 1.71
CA SER A 547 -32.18 9.81 1.36
C SER A 547 -33.31 10.69 1.89
N SER A 548 -32.94 11.88 2.34
CA SER A 548 -33.83 12.90 2.90
C SER A 548 -33.66 14.27 2.22
N ASP A 549 -32.56 14.47 1.49
CA ASP A 549 -32.33 15.65 0.68
C ASP A 549 -33.37 15.74 -0.45
N PRO A 550 -34.18 16.82 -0.50
CA PRO A 550 -35.19 17.01 -1.55
C PRO A 550 -34.62 16.96 -2.97
N GLN A 551 -33.39 17.43 -3.17
CA GLN A 551 -32.76 17.43 -4.49
C GLN A 551 -32.41 16.01 -4.94
N THR A 552 -31.81 15.23 -4.03
CA THR A 552 -31.53 13.80 -4.27
C THR A 552 -32.82 13.02 -4.53
N LEU A 553 -33.87 13.20 -3.72
CA LEU A 553 -35.15 12.51 -3.92
C LEU A 553 -35.81 12.85 -5.27
N THR A 554 -35.74 14.12 -5.69
CA THR A 554 -36.23 14.56 -6.99
C THR A 554 -35.48 13.88 -8.13
N TYR A 555 -34.15 13.77 -8.00
CA TYR A 555 -33.31 13.11 -8.99
C TYR A 555 -33.56 11.60 -9.06
N LEU A 556 -33.67 10.90 -7.93
CA LEU A 556 -34.02 9.48 -7.89
C LEU A 556 -35.37 9.19 -8.60
N ALA A 557 -36.35 10.07 -8.42
CA ALA A 557 -37.62 9.98 -9.13
C ALA A 557 -37.48 10.21 -10.65
N ASP A 558 -36.55 11.07 -11.07
CA ASP A 558 -36.21 11.28 -12.48
C ASP A 558 -35.49 10.06 -13.10
N LEU A 559 -34.52 9.49 -12.39
CA LEU A 559 -33.82 8.27 -12.80
C LEU A 559 -34.80 7.12 -13.10
N THR A 560 -35.80 6.94 -12.25
CA THR A 560 -36.86 5.93 -12.47
C THR A 560 -37.61 6.17 -13.78
N LYS A 561 -37.89 7.43 -14.14
CA LYS A 561 -38.56 7.77 -15.42
C LYS A 561 -37.67 7.53 -16.63
N ARG A 562 -36.35 7.61 -16.45
CA ARG A 562 -35.32 7.31 -17.46
C ARG A 562 -35.06 5.80 -17.62
N GLY A 563 -35.78 4.96 -16.87
CA GLY A 563 -35.65 3.50 -16.95
C GLY A 563 -34.56 2.91 -16.07
N ILE A 564 -33.94 3.70 -15.18
CA ILE A 564 -32.97 3.22 -14.19
C ILE A 564 -33.70 2.61 -13.01
N THR A 565 -33.20 1.47 -12.54
CA THR A 565 -33.77 0.81 -11.36
C THR A 565 -33.35 1.55 -10.11
N VAL A 566 -34.30 2.12 -9.37
CA VAL A 566 -34.07 2.72 -8.04
C VAL A 566 -34.69 1.82 -6.98
N LEU A 567 -33.86 1.24 -6.12
CA LEU A 567 -34.25 0.31 -5.08
C LEU A 567 -34.24 1.00 -3.71
N PRO A 568 -35.39 1.14 -3.02
CA PRO A 568 -35.40 1.67 -1.66
C PRO A 568 -34.85 0.65 -0.66
N HIS A 569 -33.96 1.08 0.23
CA HIS A 569 -33.40 0.30 1.34
C HIS A 569 -33.67 1.00 2.69
N PRO A 570 -34.87 0.80 3.27
CA PRO A 570 -35.29 1.48 4.50
C PRO A 570 -34.78 0.78 5.78
N HIS A 571 -33.50 0.42 5.79
CA HIS A 571 -32.84 -0.24 6.93
C HIS A 571 -31.56 0.51 7.32
N PRO A 572 -31.00 0.26 8.52
CA PRO A 572 -29.69 0.81 8.89
C PRO A 572 -28.62 0.49 7.85
N PHE A 573 -27.68 1.42 7.67
CA PHE A 573 -26.63 1.27 6.68
C PHE A 573 -25.79 0.00 6.92
N ASN A 574 -25.82 -0.89 5.94
CA ASN A 574 -24.96 -2.05 5.80
C ASN A 574 -24.61 -2.16 4.32
N TYR A 575 -23.39 -1.78 3.96
CA TYR A 575 -22.91 -1.76 2.58
C TYR A 575 -23.04 -3.13 1.93
N SER A 576 -22.67 -4.18 2.68
CA SER A 576 -22.74 -5.56 2.21
C SER A 576 -24.18 -5.99 1.92
N THR A 577 -25.13 -5.76 2.82
CA THR A 577 -26.54 -6.10 2.60
C THR A 577 -27.16 -5.31 1.45
N ILE A 578 -26.83 -4.01 1.34
CA ILE A 578 -27.32 -3.15 0.26
C ILE A 578 -26.90 -3.72 -1.09
N ASN A 579 -25.61 -4.03 -1.25
CA ASN A 579 -25.07 -4.59 -2.49
C ASN A 579 -25.58 -6.01 -2.77
N ASN A 580 -25.64 -6.89 -1.77
CA ASN A 580 -26.17 -8.25 -1.92
C ASN A 580 -27.62 -8.24 -2.43
N ARG A 581 -28.46 -7.37 -1.85
CA ARG A 581 -29.86 -7.24 -2.28
C ARG A 581 -29.97 -6.77 -3.73
N ALA A 582 -29.19 -5.77 -4.11
CA ALA A 582 -29.19 -5.28 -5.49
C ALA A 582 -28.64 -6.32 -6.48
N ALA A 583 -27.57 -7.03 -6.11
CA ALA A 583 -26.99 -8.10 -6.92
C ALA A 583 -27.99 -9.25 -7.17
N SER A 584 -28.86 -9.57 -6.20
CA SER A 584 -29.91 -10.56 -6.40
C SER A 584 -30.96 -10.17 -7.46
N LEU A 585 -31.13 -8.86 -7.69
CA LEU A 585 -32.06 -8.30 -8.68
C LEU A 585 -31.38 -7.97 -10.02
N ALA A 586 -30.04 -7.91 -10.03
CA ALA A 586 -29.24 -7.62 -11.22
C ALA A 586 -29.49 -8.64 -12.32
N THR A 587 -29.59 -8.16 -13.57
CA THR A 587 -29.84 -9.00 -14.75
C THR A 587 -28.59 -9.29 -15.56
N GLY A 588 -27.51 -8.55 -15.32
CA GLY A 588 -26.23 -8.70 -15.98
C GLY A 588 -25.54 -10.03 -15.71
N GLU A 589 -24.81 -10.52 -16.71
CA GLU A 589 -23.87 -11.65 -16.55
C GLU A 589 -22.68 -11.25 -15.68
N LEU A 590 -22.32 -9.96 -15.73
CA LEU A 590 -21.34 -9.31 -14.89
C LEU A 590 -22.04 -8.34 -13.93
N ILE A 591 -21.54 -8.25 -12.72
CA ILE A 591 -21.93 -7.24 -11.74
C ILE A 591 -20.75 -6.33 -11.43
N GLY A 592 -21.03 -5.04 -11.29
CA GLY A 592 -20.08 -4.04 -10.82
C GLY A 592 -20.55 -3.42 -9.51
N LEU A 593 -19.70 -3.44 -8.48
CA LEU A 593 -19.89 -2.66 -7.26
C LEU A 593 -19.23 -1.30 -7.49
N VAL A 594 -20.01 -0.22 -7.42
CA VAL A 594 -19.56 1.14 -7.74
C VAL A 594 -20.07 2.11 -6.68
N ASN A 595 -19.19 2.92 -6.11
CA ASN A 595 -19.62 3.96 -5.18
C ASN A 595 -20.27 5.15 -5.93
N ASN A 596 -21.15 5.88 -5.25
CA ASN A 596 -21.89 6.99 -5.84
C ASN A 596 -21.08 8.30 -6.04
N ASP A 597 -19.80 8.29 -5.69
CA ASP A 597 -18.84 9.39 -5.79
C ASP A 597 -17.67 9.05 -6.75
N ILE A 598 -17.94 8.15 -7.70
CA ILE A 598 -17.10 7.87 -8.85
C ILE A 598 -17.37 8.86 -9.98
N GLU A 599 -16.32 9.39 -10.59
CA GLU A 599 -16.36 10.23 -11.79
C GLU A 599 -15.60 9.54 -12.93
N ILE A 600 -16.24 9.47 -14.11
CA ILE A 600 -15.72 8.81 -15.29
C ILE A 600 -14.80 9.77 -16.03
N ILE A 601 -13.54 9.37 -16.23
CA ILE A 601 -12.53 10.17 -16.94
C ILE A 601 -11.98 9.48 -18.20
N GLU A 602 -12.25 8.19 -18.37
CA GLU A 602 -11.88 7.39 -19.55
C GLU A 602 -13.09 6.60 -20.02
N ALA A 603 -13.53 6.79 -21.26
CA ALA A 603 -14.79 6.22 -21.72
C ALA A 603 -14.76 4.69 -21.85
N ASP A 604 -13.59 4.11 -22.11
CA ASP A 604 -13.38 2.68 -22.32
C ASP A 604 -13.10 1.89 -21.03
N TRP A 605 -13.13 2.52 -19.85
CA TRP A 605 -12.82 1.90 -18.55
C TRP A 605 -13.55 0.56 -18.33
N LEU A 606 -14.84 0.52 -18.65
CA LEU A 606 -15.66 -0.67 -18.42
C LEU A 606 -15.35 -1.77 -19.44
N LYS A 607 -15.03 -1.42 -20.69
CA LYS A 607 -14.59 -2.38 -21.70
C LYS A 607 -13.28 -3.05 -21.29
N GLU A 608 -12.32 -2.29 -20.78
CA GLU A 608 -11.08 -2.82 -20.21
C GLU A 608 -11.39 -3.80 -19.08
N MET A 609 -12.17 -3.40 -18.07
CA MET A 609 -12.50 -4.28 -16.95
C MET A 609 -13.27 -5.55 -17.38
N VAL A 610 -14.19 -5.43 -18.34
CA VAL A 610 -14.93 -6.58 -18.89
C VAL A 610 -13.99 -7.53 -19.62
N ALA A 611 -13.06 -7.02 -20.43
CA ALA A 611 -12.08 -7.84 -21.14
C ALA A 611 -11.24 -8.67 -20.16
N GLN A 612 -10.83 -8.06 -19.04
CA GLN A 612 -10.14 -8.77 -17.96
C GLN A 612 -11.03 -9.80 -17.26
N ALA A 613 -12.26 -9.43 -16.87
CA ALA A 613 -13.19 -10.29 -16.13
C ALA A 613 -13.67 -11.51 -16.93
N LEU A 614 -13.59 -11.44 -18.26
CA LEU A 614 -13.94 -12.54 -19.14
C LEU A 614 -12.84 -13.61 -19.27
N ARG A 615 -11.60 -13.30 -18.91
CA ARG A 615 -10.48 -14.25 -18.95
C ARG A 615 -10.71 -15.44 -18.03
N THR A 616 -10.21 -16.60 -18.44
CA THR A 616 -10.17 -17.80 -17.60
C THR A 616 -9.29 -17.53 -16.36
N GLY A 617 -9.68 -18.05 -15.21
CA GLY A 617 -8.92 -17.87 -13.95
C GLY A 617 -9.13 -16.53 -13.24
N VAL A 618 -9.74 -15.52 -13.87
CA VAL A 618 -10.03 -14.23 -13.24
C VAL A 618 -11.35 -14.26 -12.48
N GLY A 619 -11.30 -13.97 -11.17
CA GLY A 619 -12.45 -13.94 -10.29
C GLY A 619 -13.07 -12.56 -10.10
N ALA A 620 -12.26 -11.51 -10.02
CA ALA A 620 -12.72 -10.12 -10.04
C ALA A 620 -11.62 -9.16 -10.54
N VAL A 621 -12.05 -7.96 -10.94
CA VAL A 621 -11.20 -6.93 -11.53
C VAL A 621 -11.40 -5.60 -10.78
N GLY A 622 -10.30 -4.94 -10.42
CA GLY A 622 -10.29 -3.60 -9.84
C GLY A 622 -9.77 -2.54 -10.81
N ALA A 623 -10.35 -1.35 -10.74
CA ALA A 623 -9.91 -0.16 -11.48
C ALA A 623 -8.81 0.61 -10.75
N LYS A 624 -8.04 1.43 -11.46
CA LYS A 624 -7.17 2.45 -10.85
C LYS A 624 -8.03 3.63 -10.41
N LEU A 625 -8.17 3.82 -9.10
CA LEU A 625 -8.92 4.95 -8.55
C LEU A 625 -7.98 6.07 -8.17
N LEU A 626 -8.33 7.29 -8.58
CA LEU A 626 -7.60 8.51 -8.33
C LEU A 626 -8.38 9.41 -7.38
N TRP A 627 -7.65 10.13 -6.53
CA TRP A 627 -8.18 11.33 -5.90
C TRP A 627 -8.43 12.43 -6.96
N PRO A 628 -9.29 13.43 -6.68
CA PRO A 628 -9.50 14.55 -7.60
C PRO A 628 -8.21 15.30 -7.98
N ASN A 629 -7.18 15.25 -7.14
CA ASN A 629 -5.86 15.83 -7.39
C ASN A 629 -4.92 14.92 -8.24
N ARG A 630 -5.45 13.85 -8.83
CA ARG A 630 -4.73 12.85 -9.65
C ARG A 630 -3.70 11.99 -8.90
N MET A 631 -3.68 12.04 -7.58
CA MET A 631 -2.93 11.07 -6.78
C MET A 631 -3.67 9.72 -6.80
N VAL A 632 -2.92 8.63 -6.81
CA VAL A 632 -3.49 7.29 -6.76
C VAL A 632 -4.09 7.07 -5.38
N GLN A 633 -5.35 6.61 -5.34
CA GLN A 633 -6.05 6.19 -4.13
C GLN A 633 -6.14 4.67 -4.06
N HIS A 634 -6.23 4.00 -5.22
CA HIS A 634 -6.29 2.55 -5.28
C HIS A 634 -5.46 2.02 -6.45
N GLY A 635 -4.25 1.57 -6.12
CA GLY A 635 -3.37 0.78 -6.98
C GLY A 635 -3.43 -0.73 -6.70
N GLY A 636 -4.51 -1.22 -6.09
CA GLY A 636 -4.59 -2.55 -5.46
C GLY A 636 -4.70 -2.47 -3.93
N VAL A 637 -4.93 -3.62 -3.28
CA VAL A 637 -4.92 -3.77 -1.81
C VAL A 637 -3.99 -4.90 -1.40
N ILE A 638 -3.06 -4.59 -0.51
CA ILE A 638 -2.16 -5.54 0.13
C ILE A 638 -2.72 -5.94 1.49
N THR A 639 -2.68 -7.24 1.77
CA THR A 639 -3.07 -7.83 3.05
C THR A 639 -1.86 -8.02 3.97
N GLY A 640 -2.10 -8.00 5.28
CA GLY A 640 -1.07 -8.14 6.31
C GLY A 640 -0.38 -6.82 6.73
N ILE A 641 -0.71 -5.69 6.12
CA ILE A 641 -0.19 -4.36 6.55
C ILE A 641 -0.76 -4.04 7.93
N ASN A 642 0.11 -3.94 8.94
CA ASN A 642 -0.28 -3.88 10.36
C ASN A 642 -1.31 -4.96 10.77
N GLY A 643 -1.25 -6.14 10.17
CA GLY A 643 -2.19 -7.25 10.41
C GLY A 643 -3.58 -7.08 9.76
N LEU A 644 -3.79 -6.00 8.98
CA LEU A 644 -5.03 -5.66 8.31
C LEU A 644 -4.83 -5.66 6.78
N ALA A 645 -5.30 -4.63 6.09
CA ALA A 645 -5.15 -4.42 4.66
C ALA A 645 -4.96 -2.93 4.38
N ALA A 646 -4.21 -2.59 3.33
CA ALA A 646 -3.96 -1.21 2.92
C ALA A 646 -3.98 -1.04 1.41
N HIS A 647 -4.46 0.13 0.97
CA HIS A 647 -4.40 0.54 -0.43
C HIS A 647 -2.96 0.83 -0.86
N VAL A 648 -2.65 0.49 -2.10
CA VAL A 648 -1.37 0.77 -2.75
C VAL A 648 -1.41 2.11 -3.48
N GLY A 649 -0.29 2.83 -3.45
CA GLY A 649 -0.05 3.97 -4.33
C GLY A 649 -0.47 5.34 -3.77
N ASN A 650 -0.90 5.44 -2.51
CA ASN A 650 -1.36 6.71 -1.90
C ASN A 650 -0.32 7.86 -1.92
N ASN A 651 0.95 7.57 -2.21
CA ASN A 651 2.04 8.52 -2.37
C ASN A 651 2.49 8.71 -3.83
N LEU A 652 1.77 8.13 -4.80
CA LEU A 652 2.09 8.17 -6.22
C LEU A 652 1.09 9.06 -6.98
N ASN A 653 1.60 9.81 -7.95
CA ASN A 653 0.78 10.42 -8.98
C ASN A 653 0.30 9.35 -10.00
N GLU A 654 -0.75 9.65 -10.75
CA GLU A 654 -1.29 8.74 -11.78
C GLU A 654 -0.25 8.33 -12.84
N HIS A 655 0.75 9.17 -13.10
CA HIS A 655 1.79 8.96 -14.12
C HIS A 655 3.07 8.30 -13.57
N ASP A 656 3.26 8.26 -12.25
CA ASP A 656 4.46 7.66 -11.67
C ASP A 656 4.52 6.17 -11.98
N ALA A 657 5.71 5.64 -12.28
CA ALA A 657 5.89 4.20 -12.49
C ALA A 657 5.57 3.38 -11.21
N GLY A 658 5.93 3.90 -10.04
CA GLY A 658 5.86 3.15 -8.78
C GLY A 658 6.91 2.04 -8.70
N TYR A 659 6.77 1.16 -7.70
CA TYR A 659 7.71 0.06 -7.48
C TYR A 659 7.62 -0.97 -8.61
N LEU A 660 8.74 -1.23 -9.30
CA LEU A 660 8.81 -2.13 -10.46
C LEU A 660 7.76 -1.82 -11.55
N ALA A 661 7.44 -0.54 -11.72
CA ALA A 661 6.45 -0.05 -12.67
C ALA A 661 5.00 -0.53 -12.45
N THR A 662 4.68 -1.13 -11.30
CA THR A 662 3.36 -1.75 -11.05
C THR A 662 2.19 -0.76 -11.11
N ASN A 663 2.43 0.55 -10.89
CA ASN A 663 1.38 1.57 -11.02
C ASN A 663 0.93 1.79 -12.48
N GLN A 664 1.69 1.27 -13.46
CA GLN A 664 1.47 1.42 -14.90
C GLN A 664 1.19 0.09 -15.61
N LEU A 665 1.09 -1.01 -14.87
CA LEU A 665 0.95 -2.36 -15.41
C LEU A 665 -0.24 -3.08 -14.79
N THR A 666 -0.95 -3.86 -15.61
CA THR A 666 -1.91 -4.84 -15.11
C THR A 666 -1.17 -5.95 -14.38
N HIS A 667 -1.64 -6.32 -13.20
CA HIS A 667 -1.04 -7.38 -12.40
C HIS A 667 -2.05 -7.96 -11.40
N CYS A 668 -1.73 -9.14 -10.89
CA CYS A 668 -2.51 -9.80 -9.87
C CYS A 668 -2.30 -9.14 -8.50
N GLN A 669 -3.38 -9.05 -7.74
CA GLN A 669 -3.41 -8.49 -6.39
C GLN A 669 -4.11 -9.45 -5.44
N SER A 670 -3.89 -9.32 -4.13
CA SER A 670 -4.64 -10.13 -3.16
C SER A 670 -6.07 -9.65 -2.99
N ALA A 671 -6.29 -8.35 -3.12
CA ALA A 671 -7.61 -7.75 -3.10
C ALA A 671 -7.69 -6.45 -3.93
N VAL A 672 -8.91 -6.11 -4.32
CA VAL A 672 -9.28 -4.84 -4.97
C VAL A 672 -10.50 -4.25 -4.26
N THR A 673 -10.70 -2.94 -4.36
CA THR A 673 -11.77 -2.27 -3.59
C THR A 673 -13.13 -2.32 -4.28
N ALA A 674 -14.21 -2.47 -3.51
CA ALA A 674 -15.57 -2.38 -4.00
C ALA A 674 -16.03 -0.95 -4.34
N ALA A 675 -15.17 0.08 -4.21
CA ALA A 675 -15.47 1.39 -4.78
C ALA A 675 -15.60 1.35 -6.31
N CYS A 676 -14.86 0.43 -6.97
CA CYS A 676 -15.11 0.00 -8.34
C CYS A 676 -14.52 -1.41 -8.58
N LEU A 677 -15.37 -2.43 -8.44
CA LEU A 677 -15.02 -3.85 -8.61
C LEU A 677 -15.97 -4.51 -9.59
N LEU A 678 -15.46 -5.20 -10.61
CA LEU A 678 -16.25 -5.94 -11.59
C LEU A 678 -16.00 -7.45 -11.48
N MET A 679 -17.06 -8.26 -11.49
CA MET A 679 -16.93 -9.72 -11.50
C MET A 679 -18.13 -10.42 -12.15
N ARG A 680 -18.00 -11.72 -12.40
CA ARG A 680 -19.11 -12.56 -12.87
C ARG A 680 -20.16 -12.71 -11.79
N LYS A 681 -21.43 -12.45 -12.13
CA LYS A 681 -22.56 -12.58 -11.21
C LYS A 681 -22.64 -13.97 -10.60
N ALA A 682 -22.48 -15.01 -11.42
CA ALA A 682 -22.52 -16.40 -10.98
C ALA A 682 -21.48 -16.70 -9.88
N ARG A 683 -20.29 -16.10 -9.95
CA ARG A 683 -19.24 -16.25 -8.92
C ARG A 683 -19.59 -15.50 -7.64
N PHE A 684 -20.17 -14.31 -7.75
CA PHE A 684 -20.64 -13.58 -6.58
C PHE A 684 -21.73 -14.35 -5.84
N GLU A 685 -22.69 -14.93 -6.56
CA GLU A 685 -23.76 -15.76 -5.99
C GLU A 685 -23.22 -17.06 -5.37
N GLU A 686 -22.31 -17.76 -6.06
CA GLU A 686 -21.66 -18.99 -5.57
C GLU A 686 -20.91 -18.76 -4.24
N LEU A 687 -20.25 -17.62 -4.10
CA LEU A 687 -19.53 -17.25 -2.88
C LEU A 687 -20.45 -16.72 -1.77
N GLY A 688 -21.76 -16.57 -2.02
CA GLY A 688 -22.72 -16.01 -1.07
C GLY A 688 -22.65 -14.48 -0.92
N GLY A 689 -22.08 -13.78 -1.92
CA GLY A 689 -21.95 -12.33 -1.95
C GLY A 689 -20.97 -11.78 -0.91
N LEU A 690 -21.21 -10.54 -0.47
CA LEU A 690 -20.47 -9.88 0.61
C LEU A 690 -20.92 -10.39 1.97
N ASN A 691 -19.99 -10.53 2.92
CA ASN A 691 -20.32 -11.00 4.26
C ASN A 691 -20.94 -9.88 5.10
N GLU A 692 -22.26 -9.79 5.07
CA GLU A 692 -23.03 -8.75 5.75
C GLU A 692 -23.09 -8.85 7.27
N ILE A 693 -22.70 -10.00 7.85
CA ILE A 693 -22.69 -10.23 9.29
C ILE A 693 -21.37 -9.79 9.90
N ASP A 694 -20.25 -10.23 9.30
CA ASP A 694 -18.92 -9.97 9.84
C ASP A 694 -18.36 -8.63 9.38
N PHE A 695 -18.65 -8.24 8.14
CA PHE A 695 -18.10 -7.09 7.44
C PHE A 695 -19.23 -6.22 6.84
N PRO A 696 -20.12 -5.63 7.67
CA PRO A 696 -21.21 -4.80 7.19
C PRO A 696 -20.77 -3.50 6.51
N VAL A 697 -19.58 -2.97 6.83
CA VAL A 697 -19.10 -1.66 6.34
C VAL A 697 -17.66 -1.71 5.87
N ALA A 698 -16.73 -2.25 6.66
CA ALA A 698 -15.30 -2.31 6.34
C ALA A 698 -14.86 -3.74 6.03
N PHE A 699 -13.81 -3.89 5.21
CA PHE A 699 -13.21 -5.16 4.79
C PHE A 699 -14.12 -6.12 4.00
N ASN A 700 -15.32 -5.68 3.59
CA ASN A 700 -16.26 -6.51 2.87
C ASN A 700 -15.73 -6.95 1.49
N ASP A 701 -15.03 -6.04 0.82
CA ASP A 701 -14.36 -6.22 -0.46
C ASP A 701 -13.12 -7.09 -0.34
N VAL A 702 -12.28 -6.83 0.68
CA VAL A 702 -11.11 -7.65 0.97
C VAL A 702 -11.49 -9.08 1.32
N ASP A 703 -12.51 -9.30 2.18
CA ASP A 703 -13.02 -10.63 2.51
C ASP A 703 -13.54 -11.38 1.27
N LEU A 704 -14.28 -10.70 0.40
CA LEU A 704 -14.75 -11.29 -0.85
C LEU A 704 -13.58 -11.69 -1.75
N CYS A 705 -12.59 -10.81 -1.92
CA CYS A 705 -11.39 -11.09 -2.72
C CYS A 705 -10.60 -12.29 -2.18
N LEU A 706 -10.40 -12.37 -0.86
CA LEU A 706 -9.72 -13.51 -0.25
C LEU A 706 -10.50 -14.82 -0.41
N ARG A 707 -11.84 -14.79 -0.33
CA ARG A 707 -12.68 -15.95 -0.66
C ARG A 707 -12.61 -16.35 -2.12
N ILE A 708 -12.54 -15.40 -3.05
CA ILE A 708 -12.30 -15.66 -4.48
C ILE A 708 -10.96 -16.39 -4.64
N ARG A 709 -9.89 -15.94 -3.96
CA ARG A 709 -8.58 -16.63 -3.99
C ARG A 709 -8.64 -18.05 -3.46
N CYS A 710 -9.34 -18.26 -2.34
CA CYS A 710 -9.54 -19.62 -1.79
C CYS A 710 -10.26 -20.57 -2.76
N SER A 711 -10.98 -20.05 -3.76
CA SER A 711 -11.60 -20.85 -4.83
C SER A 711 -10.68 -21.15 -6.02
N GLY A 712 -9.40 -20.75 -5.95
CA GLY A 712 -8.41 -20.96 -7.01
C GLY A 712 -8.48 -19.93 -8.14
N LEU A 713 -9.09 -18.76 -7.89
CA LEU A 713 -9.21 -17.67 -8.87
C LEU A 713 -8.31 -16.48 -8.48
N HIS A 714 -7.90 -15.72 -9.48
CA HIS A 714 -7.05 -14.54 -9.31
C HIS A 714 -7.84 -13.24 -9.35
N LEU A 715 -7.32 -12.22 -8.68
CA LEU A 715 -7.87 -10.87 -8.69
C LEU A 715 -6.90 -10.02 -9.51
N VAL A 716 -7.43 -9.33 -10.51
CA VAL A 716 -6.62 -8.51 -11.41
C VAL A 716 -6.88 -7.04 -11.09
N TRP A 717 -5.82 -6.27 -10.90
CA TRP A 717 -5.90 -4.82 -10.93
C TRP A 717 -5.36 -4.34 -12.28
N THR A 718 -6.09 -3.46 -12.97
CA THR A 718 -5.67 -2.88 -14.25
C THR A 718 -5.40 -1.39 -14.12
N ALA A 719 -4.20 -0.97 -14.56
CA ALA A 719 -3.83 0.44 -14.64
C ALA A 719 -4.59 1.20 -15.74
N PHE A 720 -5.32 0.49 -16.61
CA PHE A 720 -5.91 1.01 -17.84
C PHE A 720 -7.44 1.21 -17.77
N ALA A 721 -8.02 1.06 -16.59
CA ALA A 721 -9.36 1.55 -16.27
C ALA A 721 -9.22 2.60 -15.16
N LYS A 722 -9.14 3.87 -15.53
CA LYS A 722 -8.94 4.97 -14.56
C LYS A 722 -10.22 5.74 -14.30
N LEU A 723 -10.49 5.97 -13.01
CA LEU A 723 -11.66 6.70 -12.52
C LEU A 723 -11.25 7.62 -11.38
N ILE A 724 -11.98 8.72 -11.18
CA ILE A 724 -11.82 9.54 -9.97
C ILE A 724 -12.80 9.03 -8.90
N HIS A 725 -12.35 8.93 -7.66
CA HIS A 725 -13.18 8.60 -6.50
C HIS A 725 -12.98 9.65 -5.40
N ALA A 726 -13.99 10.50 -5.20
CA ALA A 726 -13.96 11.62 -4.25
C ALA A 726 -14.28 11.16 -2.80
N GLU A 727 -13.52 10.17 -2.29
CA GLU A 727 -13.82 9.44 -1.05
C GLU A 727 -14.07 10.35 0.17
N SER A 728 -14.95 9.88 1.06
CA SER A 728 -15.35 10.54 2.32
C SER A 728 -16.21 11.79 2.17
N ALA A 729 -16.63 12.14 0.94
CA ALA A 729 -17.59 13.22 0.72
C ALA A 729 -19.02 12.86 1.20
N SER A 730 -19.40 11.57 1.21
CA SER A 730 -20.73 11.09 1.64
C SER A 730 -20.76 10.47 3.05
N ARG A 731 -19.73 9.71 3.45
CA ARG A 731 -19.75 8.84 4.66
C ARG A 731 -19.35 9.55 5.97
N GLY A 732 -18.44 10.54 5.90
CA GLY A 732 -17.75 11.08 7.07
C GLY A 732 -16.83 10.06 7.78
N LYS A 733 -16.10 10.50 8.82
CA LYS A 733 -15.20 9.65 9.63
C LYS A 733 -15.98 8.86 10.69
N ASP A 734 -15.46 7.70 11.11
CA ASP A 734 -16.03 6.86 12.19
C ASP A 734 -15.79 7.44 13.59
N ILE A 735 -16.37 8.62 13.87
CA ILE A 735 -16.11 9.39 15.10
C ILE A 735 -17.12 9.06 16.22
N SER A 736 -18.29 8.50 15.91
CA SER A 736 -19.25 8.12 16.95
C SER A 736 -18.81 6.84 17.68
N ALA A 737 -19.19 6.68 18.95
CA ALA A 737 -18.83 5.51 19.75
C ALA A 737 -19.33 4.19 19.13
N GLU A 738 -20.53 4.19 18.55
CA GLU A 738 -21.10 3.04 17.85
C GLU A 738 -20.30 2.67 16.59
N LYS A 739 -19.89 3.68 15.80
CA LYS A 739 -19.09 3.47 14.58
C LYS A 739 -17.69 2.96 14.91
N ARG A 740 -17.03 3.50 15.94
CA ARG A 740 -15.75 2.97 16.45
C ARG A 740 -15.88 1.53 16.92
N ALA A 741 -16.86 1.24 17.80
CA ALA A 741 -17.06 -0.12 18.30
C ALA A 741 -17.37 -1.12 17.16
N ARG A 742 -18.07 -0.69 16.10
CA ARG A 742 -18.25 -1.51 14.89
C ARG A 742 -16.93 -1.74 14.17
N ALA A 743 -16.18 -0.67 13.87
CA ALA A 743 -14.89 -0.75 13.19
C ALA A 743 -13.92 -1.67 13.95
N ASP A 744 -13.85 -1.55 15.28
CA ASP A 744 -13.05 -2.42 16.12
C ASP A 744 -13.48 -3.89 15.96
N ARG A 745 -14.78 -4.20 16.02
CA ARG A 745 -15.28 -5.57 15.81
C ARG A 745 -14.94 -6.12 14.42
N GLU A 746 -15.10 -5.31 13.37
CA GLU A 746 -14.76 -5.69 12.00
C GLU A 746 -13.25 -5.97 11.86
N GLN A 747 -12.41 -5.13 12.45
CA GLN A 747 -10.96 -5.35 12.51
C GLN A 747 -10.60 -6.66 13.25
N HIS A 748 -11.16 -6.88 14.45
CA HIS A 748 -10.88 -8.10 15.22
C HIS A 748 -11.35 -9.36 14.46
N ARG A 749 -12.49 -9.30 13.78
CA ARG A 749 -12.99 -10.40 12.93
C ARG A 749 -12.09 -10.62 11.72
N PHE A 750 -11.65 -9.55 11.06
CA PHE A 750 -10.74 -9.64 9.93
C PHE A 750 -9.42 -10.28 10.36
N ILE A 751 -8.83 -9.80 11.46
CA ILE A 751 -7.60 -10.35 12.03
C ILE A 751 -7.78 -11.82 12.39
N GLY A 752 -8.83 -12.16 13.13
CA GLY A 752 -9.09 -13.54 13.55
C GLY A 752 -9.36 -14.51 12.40
N LYS A 753 -9.93 -14.02 11.29
CA LYS A 753 -10.27 -14.85 10.13
C LYS A 753 -9.12 -14.99 9.12
N TRP A 754 -8.41 -13.90 8.85
CA TRP A 754 -7.47 -13.80 7.72
C TRP A 754 -6.02 -13.55 8.13
N SER A 755 -5.75 -13.16 9.39
CA SER A 755 -4.41 -12.75 9.85
C SER A 755 -3.72 -13.84 10.68
N ILE A 756 -3.96 -15.11 10.34
CA ILE A 756 -3.24 -16.25 10.90
C ILE A 756 -1.81 -16.23 10.32
N ALA A 757 -0.79 -16.46 11.14
CA ALA A 757 0.65 -16.34 10.83
C ALA A 757 1.16 -17.09 9.57
N GLU A 758 0.33 -17.91 8.94
CA GLU A 758 0.62 -18.71 7.76
C GLU A 758 0.10 -18.08 6.44
N GLN A 759 -0.71 -17.01 6.49
CA GLN A 759 -1.24 -16.33 5.30
C GLN A 759 -0.45 -15.06 5.00
N THR A 760 0.72 -15.21 4.37
CA THR A 760 1.42 -14.09 3.73
C THR A 760 0.76 -13.75 2.40
N ASP A 761 0.71 -12.46 2.07
CA ASP A 761 0.20 -12.00 0.79
C ASP A 761 1.16 -12.45 -0.33
N PRO A 762 0.76 -13.31 -1.28
CA PRO A 762 1.68 -13.87 -2.27
C PRO A 762 2.14 -12.82 -3.29
N TYR A 763 1.32 -11.80 -3.55
CA TYR A 763 1.62 -10.71 -4.48
C TYR A 763 2.39 -9.57 -3.81
N TYR A 764 2.68 -9.70 -2.51
CA TYR A 764 3.51 -8.78 -1.77
C TYR A 764 4.78 -9.47 -1.28
N HIS A 765 5.94 -8.87 -1.52
CA HIS A 765 7.19 -9.51 -1.10
C HIS A 765 7.41 -9.41 0.42
N PRO A 766 7.77 -10.50 1.12
CA PRO A 766 7.92 -10.55 2.59
C PRO A 766 8.94 -9.57 3.21
N ALA A 767 9.92 -9.15 2.39
CA ALA A 767 10.91 -8.15 2.73
C ALA A 767 10.47 -6.70 2.46
N LEU A 768 9.27 -6.44 1.96
CA LEU A 768 8.76 -5.08 1.77
C LEU A 768 8.03 -4.61 3.03
N SER A 769 8.05 -3.30 3.28
CA SER A 769 7.52 -2.71 4.51
C SER A 769 6.05 -3.06 4.81
N HIS A 770 5.77 -3.59 5.99
CA HIS A 770 4.39 -3.74 6.49
C HIS A 770 3.91 -2.51 7.29
N ASP A 771 4.68 -1.41 7.26
CA ASP A 771 4.34 -0.17 7.95
C ASP A 771 3.50 0.74 7.05
N TYR A 772 2.27 0.98 7.49
CA TYR A 772 1.34 1.91 6.84
C TYR A 772 1.93 3.31 6.68
N LEU A 773 2.77 3.79 7.61
CA LEU A 773 3.33 5.15 7.54
C LEU A 773 4.39 5.32 6.46
N SER A 774 5.21 4.29 6.22
CA SER A 774 6.12 4.30 5.08
C SER A 774 5.41 4.07 3.74
N GLY A 775 4.18 3.55 3.79
CA GLY A 775 3.48 3.02 2.62
C GLY A 775 4.00 1.65 2.19
N THR A 776 3.19 0.95 1.40
CA THR A 776 3.42 -0.45 1.01
C THR A 776 4.61 -0.68 0.07
N TYR A 777 5.34 0.33 -0.36
CA TYR A 777 6.59 0.16 -1.11
C TYR A 777 7.67 1.18 -0.68
N GLY A 778 7.50 1.79 0.49
CA GLY A 778 8.39 2.86 0.98
C GLY A 778 9.69 2.38 1.62
N GLY A 779 9.88 1.07 1.76
CA GLY A 779 11.09 0.51 2.36
C GLY A 779 11.04 -1.01 2.54
N LEU A 780 12.01 -1.50 3.30
CA LEU A 780 12.23 -2.90 3.62
C LEU A 780 11.59 -3.24 4.97
N ALA A 781 11.02 -4.43 5.12
CA ALA A 781 10.57 -4.95 6.42
C ALA A 781 11.78 -5.22 7.34
N LEU A 782 11.63 -4.89 8.62
CA LEU A 782 12.67 -5.07 9.62
C LEU A 782 12.09 -5.70 10.91
N PRO A 783 12.30 -7.02 11.15
CA PRO A 783 12.85 -8.01 10.23
C PRO A 783 11.85 -8.38 9.11
N PRO A 784 12.28 -9.12 8.08
CA PRO A 784 11.41 -9.64 7.03
C PRO A 784 10.48 -10.74 7.54
N TYR A 785 9.23 -10.76 7.05
CA TYR A 785 8.22 -11.73 7.48
C TYR A 785 8.34 -13.02 6.68
N ASN A 786 8.49 -14.19 7.32
CA ASN A 786 8.40 -15.52 6.66
C ASN A 786 9.03 -15.61 5.24
N ILE A 787 10.33 -15.84 5.22
CA ILE A 787 11.18 -15.85 4.03
C ILE A 787 11.39 -17.25 3.41
N THR A 788 10.42 -18.14 3.56
CA THR A 788 10.42 -19.47 2.94
C THR A 788 10.00 -19.41 1.48
N SER A 789 10.26 -20.47 0.72
CA SER A 789 9.74 -20.60 -0.65
C SER A 789 8.21 -20.53 -0.68
N ARG A 790 7.68 -20.01 -1.78
CA ARG A 790 6.24 -19.81 -2.02
C ARG A 790 5.90 -20.08 -3.49
N SER A 791 4.66 -20.45 -3.77
CA SER A 791 4.17 -20.78 -5.11
C SER A 791 2.93 -19.97 -5.44
#